data_AF-A0A7Y1YHS8-F1
#
_entry.id   AF-A0A7Y1YHS8-F1
#
_cell.length_a   1.000
_cell.length_b   1.000
_cell.length_c   1.000
_cell.angle_alpha   90.00
_cell.angle_beta   90.00
_cell.angle_gamma   90.00
#
_symmetry.space_group_name_H-M   'P 1'
#
loop_
_entity.id
_entity.type
_entity.pdbx_description
1 polymer ?
#
loop_
_entity_poly.entity_id
_entity_poly.type
_entity_poly.pdbx_seq_one_letter_code
_entity_poly.pdbx_strand_id
1 'polypeptide(L)'
;MSEMTESIIVTVLESGAHTAGDPAEVTIHLVDNEVSLVRRVSASAGDAEEASNGAISLTGSTLDLVEDGPTVQHVGLRFGDVSVPQGAIITSATVQFQSADPALGAASLVIEAQAADDASVFAGTSFDISTRPRTVAAVSWNPPDWVDDRLAGLGQRTPDLTSIIQEVVDRPGWNSGNGLSLIVSGSGTRPAVAFDGDPTAAPELRIEYAGVGSPANQAPVVNASADSSFHPEPVVLGGVVADDQLPDPSTPPTIAWTQLAGPGASTFADPSSLDTTVTFSQPGSYTLRLSVDDGELVTVDDVVISSVDPAVPQPEMVAAAVIGDYGSGCCEEGDVANLIGTLDPDIIVTTGDNRYVNGIDYAIGQFYAPYIGNYQGTYGAGASLNRFFPAIGNHDYSEFGGIDVYLDYFTLPGGGRVSSDSSGTERYYDYVVGPVHFFVVNSDSDEPDGVTASSVQAQWLQSALAASTAPWQVVYMHHPPYSSGQRHGPSVELQWPFDQWGVDAVLAGHDHIYERIVKGDLPYFVVGVSGSGLSGISPNPDPDCAFRYNTGFGTLLIEACAASMTFTFHSIADGVVDTYQVGATSCINEPPVAVDDSVSTSEGVSVLVDVVANDVDANLDVGSVNVVCGGCGLPDFGVLTNHVDGTFTYAPDAGFVGEDSFVYEVCDTGLLCDSALVTITVSAVVNEPPVAVDDSVSTSEGVSVVVDVVANDVDENLDVGSVNVACGGCGLPQFGVLTNHVDGTFTYAPDAGFVGEDSFVYEVCDTGLLCDSALVTITVSASSEEVTFEQRIGVGSDDAEERPSGRVSLSSSDLEMVQDKSNTQVVGLRWDGVSVPQGATIVEAWVQFQADETDTGVTNLVIAGHDIDDSVTFVNSSGDVSGRSTTTATVAWTPDPWDEVGRAGPAEQTPDLVEVIQEIIDRPQWTAGNGLTLIVSGTGQRTAEAYNGNANAAPLLHITYTTG
;
A
#
# COMPACT_ATOMS: atom_id res chain seq x y z
N MET A 1 45.56 -4.74 37.91
CA MET A 1 45.60 -5.18 39.31
C MET A 1 45.27 -4.00 40.20
N SER A 2 43.98 -3.85 40.51
CA SER A 2 43.47 -3.12 41.67
C SER A 2 42.98 -4.22 42.60
N GLU A 3 43.50 -4.28 43.84
CA GLU A 3 43.04 -5.25 44.83
C GLU A 3 41.57 -4.99 45.14
N MET A 4 40.68 -5.94 44.84
CA MET A 4 39.32 -5.97 45.37
C MET A 4 39.37 -6.64 46.74
N THR A 5 39.02 -5.91 47.78
CA THR A 5 38.78 -6.49 49.11
C THR A 5 37.36 -7.03 49.16
N GLU A 6 37.22 -8.35 49.10
CA GLU A 6 35.98 -9.07 49.39
C GLU A 6 35.57 -8.86 50.85
N SER A 7 34.31 -8.48 51.10
CA SER A 7 33.73 -8.44 52.45
C SER A 7 32.65 -9.51 52.54
N ILE A 8 32.86 -10.51 53.40
CA ILE A 8 31.89 -11.57 53.67
C ILE A 8 30.96 -11.09 54.79
N ILE A 9 29.66 -10.92 54.51
CA ILE A 9 28.64 -10.74 55.56
C ILE A 9 27.90 -12.06 55.74
N VAL A 10 27.96 -12.61 56.96
CA VAL A 10 27.22 -13.82 57.35
C VAL A 10 26.03 -13.38 58.20
N THR A 11 24.81 -13.58 57.70
CA THR A 11 23.60 -13.35 58.47
C THR A 11 23.05 -14.70 58.93
N VAL A 12 23.00 -14.92 60.26
CA VAL A 12 22.34 -16.10 60.85
C VAL A 12 20.91 -15.71 61.17
N LEU A 13 19.94 -16.28 60.47
CA LEU A 13 18.52 -16.15 60.82
C LEU A 13 18.17 -17.24 61.86
N GLU A 14 18.09 -16.86 63.13
CA GLU A 14 17.44 -17.72 64.15
C GLU A 14 15.97 -17.33 64.29
N SER A 15 15.05 -18.23 63.94
CA SER A 15 13.67 -18.19 64.42
C SER A 15 13.29 -19.53 65.05
N GLY A 16 13.31 -19.61 66.38
CA GLY A 16 12.65 -20.65 67.16
C GLY A 16 13.56 -21.77 67.71
N ALA A 17 13.17 -22.34 68.85
CA ALA A 17 13.95 -23.31 69.62
C ALA A 17 13.98 -24.71 68.96
N HIS A 18 15.18 -25.20 68.61
CA HIS A 18 15.41 -26.58 68.15
C HIS A 18 16.26 -27.38 69.17
N THR A 19 15.94 -28.66 69.33
CA THR A 19 16.73 -29.64 70.10
C THR A 19 17.89 -30.20 69.26
N ALA A 20 18.99 -30.57 69.91
CA ALA A 20 20.25 -30.96 69.27
C ALA A 20 20.07 -32.07 68.20
N GLY A 21 20.30 -31.72 66.92
CA GLY A 21 20.31 -32.69 65.81
C GLY A 21 20.03 -32.13 64.41
N ASP A 22 19.43 -30.95 64.26
CA ASP A 22 19.09 -30.41 62.92
C ASP A 22 20.26 -29.61 62.29
N PRO A 23 20.50 -29.71 60.97
CA PRO A 23 21.47 -28.87 60.27
C PRO A 23 20.94 -27.45 60.12
N ALA A 24 21.75 -26.45 60.50
CA ALA A 24 21.46 -25.04 60.21
C ALA A 24 21.81 -24.76 58.74
N GLU A 25 20.86 -24.21 57.98
CA GLU A 25 21.16 -23.61 56.69
C GLU A 25 21.97 -22.32 56.90
N VAL A 26 23.18 -22.30 56.34
CA VAL A 26 24.02 -21.12 56.27
C VAL A 26 24.06 -20.70 54.81
N THR A 27 23.33 -19.63 54.47
CA THR A 27 23.40 -19.03 53.14
C THR A 27 24.55 -18.03 53.11
N ILE A 28 25.53 -18.27 52.24
CA ILE A 28 26.65 -17.35 52.00
C ILE A 28 26.34 -16.62 50.70
N HIS A 29 26.12 -15.30 50.76
CA HIS A 29 26.02 -14.46 49.57
C HIS A 29 27.38 -13.83 49.27
N LEU A 30 27.95 -14.15 48.11
CA LEU A 30 29.05 -13.39 47.52
C LEU A 30 28.40 -12.23 46.76
N VAL A 31 28.70 -10.99 47.15
CA VAL A 31 28.05 -9.80 46.59
C VAL A 31 29.08 -9.06 45.74
N ASP A 32 28.98 -9.19 44.42
CA ASP A 32 29.60 -8.27 43.48
C ASP A 32 28.58 -7.16 43.14
N ASN A 33 29.03 -5.90 43.24
CA ASN A 33 28.31 -4.66 42.90
C ASN A 33 27.10 -4.26 43.78
N GLU A 34 27.37 -3.54 44.88
CA GLU A 34 26.36 -2.64 45.47
C GLU A 34 26.06 -1.47 44.52
N VAL A 35 24.78 -1.28 44.18
CA VAL A 35 24.31 -0.17 43.35
C VAL A 35 23.70 0.90 44.27
N SER A 36 24.09 2.17 44.05
CA SER A 36 23.57 3.31 44.80
C SER A 36 22.64 4.17 43.96
N LEU A 37 21.42 4.36 44.46
CA LEU A 37 20.42 5.28 43.92
C LEU A 37 20.28 6.50 44.82
N VAL A 38 20.26 7.69 44.21
CA VAL A 38 19.94 8.95 44.89
C VAL A 38 18.82 9.66 44.14
N ARG A 39 17.76 10.06 44.86
CA ARG A 39 16.60 10.75 44.32
C ARG A 39 16.14 11.85 45.27
N ARG A 40 15.86 13.04 44.73
CA ARG A 40 15.29 14.16 45.47
C ARG A 40 13.82 14.32 45.14
N VAL A 41 13.08 14.93 46.05
CA VAL A 41 11.77 15.50 45.71
C VAL A 41 11.96 16.51 44.58
N SER A 42 11.20 16.35 43.49
CA SER A 42 11.46 17.04 42.21
C SER A 42 10.30 17.94 41.74
N ALA A 43 9.23 18.06 42.52
CA ALA A 43 8.09 18.91 42.22
C ALA A 43 7.37 19.33 43.51
N SER A 44 6.61 20.44 43.47
CA SER A 44 5.80 20.95 44.60
C SER A 44 4.81 19.91 45.12
N ALA A 45 4.22 19.09 44.24
CA ALA A 45 3.34 17.99 44.63
C ALA A 45 4.09 16.75 45.18
N GLY A 46 5.42 16.86 45.35
CA GLY A 46 6.29 15.81 45.83
C GLY A 46 6.61 15.91 47.32
N ASP A 47 6.34 17.04 47.97
CA ASP A 47 6.30 17.15 49.42
C ASP A 47 5.07 17.93 49.87
N ALA A 48 4.43 17.47 50.94
CA ALA A 48 3.13 17.97 51.33
C ALA A 48 2.92 17.92 52.84
N GLU A 49 2.17 18.88 53.36
CA GLU A 49 1.75 18.93 54.77
C GLU A 49 0.22 18.82 54.86
N GLU A 50 -0.26 17.91 55.69
CA GLU A 50 -1.68 17.73 55.98
C GLU A 50 -2.01 18.09 57.42
N ALA A 51 -2.73 19.19 57.62
CA ALA A 51 -3.22 19.59 58.93
C ALA A 51 -4.31 18.65 59.45
N SER A 52 -4.53 18.61 60.78
CA SER A 52 -5.56 17.77 61.43
C SER A 52 -7.01 17.92 60.93
N ASN A 53 -7.34 19.00 60.23
CA ASN A 53 -8.64 19.21 59.58
C ASN A 53 -8.69 18.68 58.13
N GLY A 54 -7.63 18.02 57.68
CA GLY A 54 -7.45 17.45 56.35
C GLY A 54 -7.03 18.47 55.29
N ALA A 55 -6.65 19.70 55.63
CA ALA A 55 -6.16 20.67 54.65
C ALA A 55 -4.73 20.33 54.21
N ILE A 56 -4.48 20.33 52.90
CA ILE A 56 -3.18 20.01 52.31
C ILE A 56 -2.47 21.28 51.84
N SER A 57 -1.21 21.44 52.24
CA SER A 57 -0.27 22.41 51.69
C SER A 57 0.70 21.70 50.74
N LEU A 58 0.71 22.10 49.47
CA LEU A 58 1.60 21.58 48.42
C LEU A 58 2.64 22.60 47.94
N THR A 59 2.62 23.82 48.50
CA THR A 59 3.48 24.92 48.02
C THR A 59 4.17 25.65 49.17
N GLY A 60 4.31 24.98 50.32
CA GLY A 60 4.99 25.51 51.49
C GLY A 60 6.49 25.63 51.22
N SER A 61 7.12 26.70 51.69
CA SER A 61 8.59 26.83 51.61
C SER A 61 9.32 26.01 52.67
N THR A 62 8.60 25.59 53.71
CA THR A 62 9.08 24.83 54.86
C THR A 62 8.18 23.61 55.01
N LEU A 63 8.78 22.48 55.36
CA LEU A 63 8.13 21.23 55.69
C LEU A 63 8.29 20.99 57.19
N ASP A 64 7.29 21.35 57.97
CA ASP A 64 7.31 21.15 59.42
C ASP A 64 7.00 19.69 59.73
N LEU A 65 8.04 18.90 59.98
CA LEU A 65 7.82 17.50 60.30
C LEU A 65 6.97 17.41 61.56
N VAL A 66 5.72 16.96 61.35
CA VAL A 66 4.72 16.53 62.33
C VAL A 66 4.02 17.61 63.16
N GLU A 67 4.66 18.71 63.55
CA GLU A 67 3.99 19.81 64.24
C GLU A 67 4.34 21.18 63.63
N ASP A 68 3.35 21.86 63.04
CA ASP A 68 3.42 23.29 62.67
C ASP A 68 2.68 24.11 63.74
N GLY A 69 3.45 24.81 64.58
CA GLY A 69 2.92 25.56 65.71
C GLY A 69 2.09 24.68 66.67
N PRO A 70 0.79 24.96 66.90
CA PRO A 70 -0.06 24.12 67.75
C PRO A 70 -0.72 22.94 67.02
N THR A 71 -0.45 22.77 65.72
CA THR A 71 -1.15 21.79 64.89
C THR A 71 -0.29 20.55 64.66
N VAL A 72 -0.87 19.38 64.96
CA VAL A 72 -0.28 18.09 64.58
C VAL A 72 -0.69 17.80 63.13
N GLN A 73 0.27 17.42 62.31
CA GLN A 73 0.11 17.18 60.89
C GLN A 73 0.78 15.89 60.42
N HIS A 74 0.35 15.42 59.25
CA HIS A 74 1.05 14.39 58.50
C HIS A 74 1.88 15.03 57.41
N VAL A 75 3.08 14.51 57.20
CA VAL A 75 3.97 14.99 56.15
C VAL A 75 4.17 13.89 55.13
N GLY A 76 3.94 14.20 53.86
CA GLY A 76 4.15 13.32 52.73
C GLY A 76 5.41 13.71 51.97
N LEU A 77 6.21 12.72 51.59
CA LEU A 77 7.36 12.85 50.68
C LEU A 77 7.18 11.86 49.54
N ARG A 78 7.37 12.29 48.30
CA ARG A 78 7.31 11.44 47.11
C ARG A 78 8.55 11.64 46.27
N PHE A 79 9.20 10.51 46.00
CA PHE A 79 10.33 10.40 45.09
C PHE A 79 9.84 9.73 43.80
N GLY A 80 9.91 10.43 42.67
CA GLY A 80 9.62 9.84 41.36
C GLY A 80 10.82 9.08 40.81
N ASP A 81 10.58 8.25 39.78
CA ASP A 81 11.63 7.56 39.01
C ASP A 81 12.61 6.76 39.88
N VAL A 82 12.08 6.00 40.84
CA VAL A 82 12.88 5.17 41.74
C VAL A 82 13.28 3.89 40.99
N SER A 83 14.42 3.95 40.31
CA SER A 83 14.96 2.88 39.46
C SER A 83 15.59 1.74 40.29
N VAL A 84 14.82 1.16 41.20
CA VAL A 84 15.17 -0.06 41.95
C VAL A 84 14.36 -1.22 41.37
N PRO A 85 15.00 -2.31 40.89
CA PRO A 85 14.28 -3.47 40.39
C PRO A 85 13.38 -4.12 41.43
N GLN A 86 12.28 -4.71 40.98
CA GLN A 86 11.39 -5.50 41.83
C GLN A 86 12.15 -6.64 42.52
N GLY A 87 11.93 -6.80 43.83
CA GLY A 87 12.58 -7.85 44.63
C GLY A 87 14.07 -7.64 44.88
N ALA A 88 14.66 -6.49 44.50
CA ALA A 88 16.05 -6.18 44.83
C ALA A 88 16.28 -6.17 46.36
N ILE A 89 17.46 -6.63 46.80
CA ILE A 89 17.79 -6.66 48.22
C ILE A 89 18.32 -5.28 48.62
N ILE A 90 17.54 -4.53 49.39
CA ILE A 90 17.92 -3.23 49.91
C ILE A 90 18.95 -3.44 51.03
N THR A 91 20.15 -2.90 50.86
CA THR A 91 21.25 -3.02 51.85
C THR A 91 21.32 -1.81 52.77
N SER A 92 20.93 -0.63 52.28
CA SER A 92 20.71 0.56 53.12
C SER A 92 19.71 1.53 52.49
N ALA A 93 18.91 2.25 53.29
CA ALA A 93 18.09 3.34 52.77
C ALA A 93 17.96 4.48 53.78
N THR A 94 18.14 5.74 53.35
CA THR A 94 17.97 6.91 54.23
C THR A 94 17.39 8.11 53.49
N VAL A 95 16.70 8.98 54.21
CA VAL A 95 16.35 10.33 53.72
C VAL A 95 17.18 11.37 54.44
N GLN A 96 17.85 12.24 53.67
CA GLN A 96 18.56 13.40 54.17
C GLN A 96 17.69 14.64 54.03
N PHE A 97 17.42 15.30 55.15
CA PHE A 97 16.79 16.62 55.19
C PHE A 97 17.85 17.72 55.36
N GLN A 98 17.49 18.95 55.01
CA GLN A 98 18.17 20.17 55.42
C GLN A 98 17.24 20.97 56.35
N SER A 99 17.74 21.45 57.50
CA SER A 99 16.94 22.28 58.41
C SER A 99 16.57 23.63 57.76
N ALA A 100 15.33 24.06 57.93
CA ALA A 100 14.84 25.37 57.47
C ALA A 100 14.84 26.42 58.56
N ASP A 101 14.58 26.03 59.81
CA ASP A 101 14.54 26.92 60.97
C ASP A 101 15.01 26.19 62.24
N PRO A 102 15.59 26.91 63.24
CA PRO A 102 15.99 26.29 64.49
C PRO A 102 14.80 25.76 65.31
N ALA A 103 14.82 24.48 65.64
CA ALA A 103 13.80 23.83 66.47
C ALA A 103 14.42 23.01 67.60
N LEU A 104 14.02 23.35 68.83
CA LEU A 104 14.52 22.76 70.07
C LEU A 104 13.41 21.97 70.77
N GLY A 105 13.78 20.88 71.45
CA GLY A 105 12.85 20.06 72.23
C GLY A 105 12.69 18.66 71.66
N ALA A 106 12.16 17.75 72.47
CA ALA A 106 12.01 16.35 72.09
C ALA A 106 11.01 16.20 70.92
N ALA A 107 11.43 15.47 69.88
CA ALA A 107 10.58 15.03 68.77
C ALA A 107 10.63 13.51 68.66
N SER A 108 9.50 12.91 68.29
CA SER A 108 9.32 11.47 68.13
C SER A 108 8.51 11.23 66.87
N LEU A 109 9.21 10.94 65.78
CA LEU A 109 8.65 10.74 64.45
C LEU A 109 8.52 9.25 64.14
N VAL A 110 7.56 8.89 63.31
CA VAL A 110 7.36 7.57 62.73
C VAL A 110 7.27 7.74 61.23
N ILE A 111 8.11 7.00 60.52
CA ILE A 111 8.17 6.98 59.06
C ILE A 111 7.60 5.63 58.60
N GLU A 112 6.68 5.71 57.67
CA GLU A 112 6.10 4.58 56.93
C GLU A 112 6.16 4.91 55.43
N ALA A 113 6.05 3.92 54.55
CA ALA A 113 5.83 4.17 53.13
C ALA A 113 4.35 3.96 52.78
N GLN A 114 3.93 4.52 51.66
CA GLN A 114 2.65 4.16 51.07
C GLN A 114 2.74 2.72 50.53
N ALA A 115 1.83 1.84 50.94
CA ALA A 115 1.70 0.48 50.42
C ALA A 115 1.03 0.49 49.04
N ALA A 116 1.72 1.05 48.05
CA ALA A 116 1.29 1.12 46.65
C ALA A 116 2.43 0.70 45.72
N ASP A 117 2.07 0.14 44.57
CA ASP A 117 3.02 -0.33 43.57
C ASP A 117 3.65 0.84 42.81
N ASP A 118 2.87 1.90 42.54
CA ASP A 118 3.34 3.19 42.02
C ASP A 118 2.60 4.32 42.76
N ALA A 119 3.31 5.04 43.63
CA ALA A 119 2.71 6.11 44.43
C ALA A 119 2.41 7.33 43.55
N SER A 120 1.16 7.79 43.55
CA SER A 120 0.76 9.02 42.88
C SER A 120 1.27 10.27 43.61
N VAL A 121 1.44 11.38 42.88
CA VAL A 121 1.75 12.71 43.48
C VAL A 121 0.72 13.11 44.53
N PHE A 122 1.11 13.97 45.48
CA PHE A 122 0.17 14.52 46.46
C PHE A 122 -0.78 15.51 45.80
N ALA A 123 -2.03 15.53 46.24
CA ALA A 123 -3.08 16.38 45.71
C ALA A 123 -3.67 17.28 46.81
N GLY A 124 -4.22 18.43 46.42
CA GLY A 124 -4.91 19.35 47.33
C GLY A 124 -6.25 18.82 47.87
N THR A 125 -6.55 17.54 47.67
CA THR A 125 -7.75 16.86 48.13
C THR A 125 -7.66 16.66 49.63
N SER A 126 -8.76 16.91 50.35
CA SER A 126 -8.73 16.79 51.81
C SER A 126 -8.41 15.36 52.26
N PHE A 127 -7.49 15.24 53.21
CA PHE A 127 -7.00 13.98 53.77
C PHE A 127 -6.16 13.08 52.83
N ASP A 128 -5.53 13.64 51.79
CA ASP A 128 -4.75 12.87 50.81
C ASP A 128 -3.55 12.09 51.40
N ILE A 129 -2.94 12.55 52.50
CA ILE A 129 -1.75 11.88 53.07
C ILE A 129 -2.19 10.85 54.12
N SER A 130 -3.09 11.23 55.03
CA SER A 130 -3.53 10.40 56.15
C SER A 130 -4.37 9.19 55.72
N THR A 131 -5.02 9.24 54.56
CA THR A 131 -5.84 8.13 54.03
C THR A 131 -5.07 7.15 53.16
N ARG A 132 -3.82 7.44 52.79
CA ARG A 132 -3.00 6.53 51.97
C ARG A 132 -2.71 5.24 52.74
N PRO A 133 -2.84 4.07 52.09
CA PRO A 133 -2.51 2.79 52.71
C PRO A 133 -1.02 2.77 53.06
N ARG A 134 -0.66 2.25 54.24
CA ARG A 134 0.71 2.27 54.75
C ARG A 134 1.32 0.88 54.74
N THR A 135 2.64 0.82 54.63
CA THR A 135 3.42 -0.40 54.89
C THR A 135 3.16 -0.91 56.30
N VAL A 136 3.31 -2.22 56.48
CA VAL A 136 3.29 -2.85 57.81
C VAL A 136 4.56 -2.48 58.59
N ALA A 137 5.69 -2.38 57.90
CA ALA A 137 6.93 -1.86 58.46
C ALA A 137 6.86 -0.36 58.71
N ALA A 138 7.38 0.06 59.86
CA ALA A 138 7.50 1.44 60.29
C ALA A 138 8.81 1.66 61.05
N VAL A 139 9.42 2.84 60.90
CA VAL A 139 10.70 3.20 61.53
C VAL A 139 10.49 4.41 62.42
N SER A 140 10.82 4.26 63.70
CA SER A 140 10.79 5.36 64.67
C SER A 140 12.07 6.19 64.60
N TRP A 141 11.95 7.51 64.61
CA TRP A 141 13.05 8.46 64.58
C TRP A 141 12.88 9.53 65.66
N ASN A 142 13.86 9.64 66.55
CA ASN A 142 13.93 10.69 67.56
C ASN A 142 15.05 11.69 67.18
N PRO A 143 14.81 12.64 66.26
CA PRO A 143 15.85 13.55 65.82
C PRO A 143 16.34 14.45 66.97
N PRO A 144 17.65 14.74 67.05
CA PRO A 144 18.16 15.73 67.97
C PRO A 144 17.61 17.13 67.63
N ASP A 145 17.86 18.10 68.51
CA ASP A 145 17.56 19.51 68.25
C ASP A 145 18.23 19.97 66.94
N TRP A 146 17.49 20.69 66.09
CA TRP A 146 18.02 21.32 64.89
C TRP A 146 18.38 22.75 65.24
N VAL A 147 19.62 22.96 65.68
CA VAL A 147 20.06 24.24 66.26
C VAL A 147 20.50 25.27 65.21
N ASP A 148 20.92 24.79 64.03
CA ASP A 148 21.44 25.62 62.95
C ASP A 148 20.47 25.62 61.76
N ASP A 149 20.31 26.78 61.13
CA ASP A 149 19.60 26.94 59.86
C ASP A 149 20.46 26.39 58.70
N ARG A 150 19.82 25.76 57.71
CA ARG A 150 20.41 25.14 56.52
C ARG A 150 21.44 24.04 56.80
N LEU A 151 21.36 23.35 57.93
CA LEU A 151 22.24 22.21 58.24
C LEU A 151 21.70 20.91 57.63
N ALA A 152 22.54 20.18 56.90
CA ALA A 152 22.24 18.84 56.38
C ALA A 152 23.27 17.84 56.92
N GLY A 153 23.16 17.51 58.21
CA GLY A 153 24.05 16.58 58.91
C GLY A 153 23.37 15.26 59.30
N LEU A 154 24.09 14.40 60.04
CA LEU A 154 23.56 13.13 60.54
C LEU A 154 22.34 13.31 61.46
N GLY A 155 22.21 14.46 62.13
CA GLY A 155 21.02 14.79 62.94
C GLY A 155 19.77 15.12 62.13
N GLN A 156 19.92 15.42 60.83
CA GLN A 156 18.84 15.66 59.86
C GLN A 156 18.64 14.47 58.92
N ARG A 157 19.30 13.33 59.18
CA ARG A 157 19.13 12.10 58.41
C ARG A 157 18.26 11.12 59.18
N THR A 158 17.35 10.46 58.48
CA THR A 158 16.57 9.38 59.07
C THR A 158 17.46 8.22 59.51
N PRO A 159 16.99 7.36 60.43
CA PRO A 159 17.53 6.02 60.59
C PRO A 159 17.40 5.24 59.28
N ASP A 160 18.00 4.05 59.25
CA ASP A 160 17.89 3.15 58.11
C ASP A 160 16.42 2.73 57.87
N LEU A 161 15.96 2.97 56.65
CA LEU A 161 14.59 2.73 56.17
C LEU A 161 14.48 1.43 55.38
N THR A 162 15.54 0.62 55.31
CA THR A 162 15.63 -0.63 54.54
C THR A 162 14.37 -1.49 54.67
N SER A 163 13.86 -1.74 55.88
CA SER A 163 12.68 -2.60 56.08
C SER A 163 11.41 -2.06 55.42
N ILE A 164 11.26 -0.74 55.33
CA ILE A 164 10.09 -0.09 54.73
C ILE A 164 10.23 -0.09 53.20
N ILE A 165 11.42 0.23 52.69
CA ILE A 165 11.67 0.26 51.25
C ILE A 165 11.63 -1.15 50.65
N GLN A 166 12.18 -2.14 51.35
CA GLN A 166 12.12 -3.55 50.96
C GLN A 166 10.66 -4.01 50.81
N GLU A 167 9.78 -3.67 51.77
CA GLU A 167 8.37 -4.04 51.70
C GLU A 167 7.66 -3.47 50.46
N VAL A 168 8.04 -2.28 50.01
CA VAL A 168 7.48 -1.66 48.79
C VAL A 168 8.04 -2.30 47.52
N VAL A 169 9.35 -2.55 47.47
CA VAL A 169 10.07 -3.11 46.30
C VAL A 169 9.72 -4.59 46.07
N ASP A 170 9.34 -5.33 47.12
CA ASP A 170 8.91 -6.73 47.04
C ASP A 170 7.49 -6.91 46.50
N ARG A 171 6.73 -5.82 46.31
CA ARG A 171 5.33 -5.92 45.89
C ARG A 171 5.24 -6.44 44.44
N PRO A 172 4.33 -7.37 44.12
CA PRO A 172 4.19 -7.95 42.79
C PRO A 172 3.94 -6.96 41.64
N GLY A 173 3.41 -5.77 41.92
CA GLY A 173 3.21 -4.72 40.91
C GLY A 173 4.29 -3.64 40.88
N TRP A 174 5.30 -3.70 41.77
CA TRP A 174 6.40 -2.73 41.76
C TRP A 174 7.24 -2.91 40.50
N ASN A 175 7.46 -1.83 39.76
CA ASN A 175 8.34 -1.79 38.59
C ASN A 175 9.45 -0.76 38.83
N SER A 176 10.63 -1.03 38.28
CA SER A 176 11.75 -0.07 38.32
C SER A 176 11.34 1.23 37.62
N GLY A 177 11.49 2.36 38.31
CA GLY A 177 11.04 3.67 37.84
C GLY A 177 9.71 4.13 38.45
N ASN A 178 9.03 3.31 39.23
CA ASN A 178 7.81 3.74 39.93
C ASN A 178 8.09 4.82 40.98
N GLY A 179 7.04 5.56 41.35
CA GLY A 179 7.07 6.52 42.44
C GLY A 179 7.00 5.87 43.81
N LEU A 180 7.83 6.35 44.74
CA LEU A 180 7.82 5.91 46.14
C LEU A 180 7.41 7.08 47.05
N SER A 181 6.41 6.86 47.91
CA SER A 181 5.98 7.84 48.89
C SER A 181 6.26 7.40 50.32
N LEU A 182 6.83 8.31 51.12
CA LEU A 182 6.99 8.19 52.56
C LEU A 182 6.01 9.12 53.28
N ILE A 183 5.53 8.67 54.43
CA ILE A 183 4.60 9.41 55.28
C ILE A 183 5.20 9.50 56.68
N VAL A 184 5.37 10.73 57.16
CA VAL A 184 5.91 11.06 58.48
C VAL A 184 4.76 11.49 59.40
N SER A 185 4.72 10.91 60.59
CA SER A 185 3.75 11.21 61.66
C SER A 185 4.44 11.18 63.03
N GLY A 186 3.79 11.60 64.12
CA GLY A 186 4.37 11.51 65.47
C GLY A 186 4.05 12.69 66.38
N SER A 187 5.07 13.20 67.09
CA SER A 187 5.01 14.48 67.82
C SER A 187 6.32 15.28 67.79
N GLY A 188 6.23 16.57 68.10
CA GLY A 188 7.32 17.56 68.09
C GLY A 188 7.62 18.14 66.70
N THR A 189 8.28 19.30 66.66
CA THR A 189 8.54 20.06 65.41
C THR A 189 9.99 19.87 64.91
N ARG A 190 10.16 19.57 63.62
CA ARG A 190 11.45 19.68 62.90
C ARG A 190 11.24 20.34 61.53
N PRO A 191 11.52 21.64 61.37
CA PRO A 191 11.31 22.37 60.13
C PRO A 191 12.40 22.01 59.12
N ALA A 192 12.02 21.35 58.04
CA ALA A 192 12.90 21.01 56.92
C ALA A 192 12.62 21.92 55.71
N VAL A 193 13.61 22.10 54.85
CA VAL A 193 13.41 22.85 53.60
C VAL A 193 12.56 22.01 52.65
N ALA A 194 11.43 22.56 52.20
CA ALA A 194 10.56 21.95 51.20
C ALA A 194 11.04 22.27 49.78
N PHE A 195 10.52 21.56 48.78
CA PHE A 195 10.85 21.77 47.37
C PHE A 195 10.63 23.22 46.94
N ASP A 196 9.50 23.84 47.27
CA ASP A 196 9.21 25.23 46.89
C ASP A 196 10.01 26.27 47.68
N GLY A 197 10.64 25.86 48.79
CA GLY A 197 11.59 26.69 49.54
C GLY A 197 12.95 26.75 48.87
N ASP A 198 13.49 25.58 48.51
CA ASP A 198 14.72 25.42 47.73
C ASP A 198 14.82 23.98 47.17
N PRO A 199 14.61 23.78 45.85
CA PRO A 199 14.66 22.46 45.22
C PRO A 199 15.98 21.70 45.41
N THR A 200 17.09 22.42 45.63
CA THR A 200 18.41 21.81 45.82
C THR A 200 18.65 21.37 47.27
N ALA A 201 17.82 21.87 48.19
CA ALA A 201 17.79 21.53 49.61
C ALA A 201 16.66 20.58 49.99
N ALA A 202 15.73 20.32 49.05
CA ALA A 202 14.61 19.42 49.23
C ALA A 202 15.06 18.02 49.67
N PRO A 203 14.20 17.26 50.37
CA PRO A 203 14.55 15.94 50.91
C PRO A 203 15.14 15.01 49.85
N GLU A 204 16.24 14.34 50.19
CA GLU A 204 16.97 13.42 49.32
C GLU A 204 16.92 12.00 49.87
N LEU A 205 16.31 11.08 49.13
CA LEU A 205 16.34 9.65 49.36
C LEU A 205 17.61 9.04 48.75
N ARG A 206 18.36 8.29 49.56
CA ARG A 206 19.47 7.44 49.13
C ARG A 206 19.13 5.99 49.44
N ILE A 207 19.27 5.13 48.45
CA ILE A 207 19.10 3.67 48.56
C ILE A 207 20.37 3.00 48.05
N GLU A 208 20.89 2.06 48.82
CA GLU A 208 21.90 1.09 48.38
C GLU A 208 21.20 -0.27 48.30
N TYR A 209 21.39 -0.97 47.18
CA TYR A 209 20.80 -2.27 46.98
C TYR A 209 21.77 -3.19 46.23
N ALA A 210 21.70 -4.47 46.56
CA ALA A 210 22.23 -5.53 45.73
C ALA A 210 21.11 -5.98 44.79
N GLY A 211 21.40 -6.11 43.50
CA GLY A 211 20.47 -6.75 42.59
C GLY A 211 20.13 -8.14 43.13
N VAL A 212 18.90 -8.61 42.88
CA VAL A 212 18.71 -10.05 42.72
C VAL A 212 19.82 -10.46 41.76
N GLY A 213 20.71 -11.37 42.18
CA GLY A 213 21.91 -11.70 41.41
C GLY A 213 21.52 -11.81 39.95
N SER A 214 22.31 -11.20 39.05
CA SER A 214 22.06 -11.27 37.61
C SER A 214 21.56 -12.68 37.31
N PRO A 215 20.43 -12.86 36.61
CA PRO A 215 20.02 -14.20 36.22
C PRO A 215 21.28 -14.88 35.67
N ALA A 216 21.58 -16.08 36.15
CA ALA A 216 22.73 -16.81 35.64
C ALA A 216 22.62 -16.79 34.11
N ASN A 217 23.69 -16.37 33.42
CA ASN A 217 23.69 -16.24 31.96
C ASN A 217 22.97 -17.46 31.38
N GLN A 218 21.87 -17.25 30.67
CA GLN A 218 21.15 -18.33 30.03
C GLN A 218 21.65 -18.41 28.61
N ALA A 219 22.11 -19.60 28.22
CA ALA A 219 22.56 -19.80 26.86
C ALA A 219 21.45 -19.40 25.86
N PRO A 220 21.79 -18.74 24.74
CA PRO A 220 20.81 -18.21 23.79
C PRO A 220 19.76 -19.26 23.40
N VAL A 221 18.49 -18.92 23.33
CA VAL A 221 17.50 -19.83 22.75
C VAL A 221 17.60 -19.71 21.23
N VAL A 222 17.97 -20.80 20.56
CA VAL A 222 18.12 -20.87 19.12
C VAL A 222 17.15 -21.88 18.54
N ASN A 223 16.53 -21.54 17.41
CA ASN A 223 15.70 -22.43 16.63
C ASN A 223 16.06 -22.27 15.14
N ALA A 224 16.57 -23.33 14.53
CA ALA A 224 16.79 -23.44 13.11
C ALA A 224 15.45 -23.70 12.41
N SER A 225 15.26 -23.17 11.20
CA SER A 225 14.08 -23.44 10.38
C SER A 225 13.73 -24.93 10.35
N ALA A 226 12.44 -25.26 10.30
CA ALA A 226 11.95 -26.64 10.28
C ALA A 226 12.67 -27.49 9.22
N ASP A 227 12.82 -28.78 9.54
CA ASP A 227 13.31 -29.80 8.60
C ASP A 227 12.54 -29.69 7.28
N SER A 228 13.27 -29.76 6.16
CA SER A 228 12.69 -29.60 4.84
C SER A 228 13.23 -30.60 3.82
N SER A 229 12.33 -31.08 2.98
CA SER A 229 12.64 -31.76 1.73
C SER A 229 12.42 -30.77 0.59
N PHE A 230 13.46 -30.44 -0.18
CA PHE A 230 13.38 -29.32 -1.14
C PHE A 230 14.09 -29.58 -2.47
N HIS A 231 13.53 -29.02 -3.55
CA HIS A 231 14.17 -28.59 -4.81
C HIS A 231 13.27 -27.49 -5.44
N PRO A 232 13.78 -26.36 -6.04
CA PRO A 232 15.12 -26.10 -6.58
C PRO A 232 16.00 -25.11 -5.77
N GLU A 233 17.30 -25.03 -6.13
CA GLU A 233 18.38 -24.27 -5.44
C GLU A 233 18.15 -22.75 -5.29
N PRO A 234 18.81 -22.07 -4.33
CA PRO A 234 19.42 -22.54 -3.06
C PRO A 234 18.39 -22.75 -1.95
N VAL A 235 18.66 -23.66 -0.99
CA VAL A 235 17.78 -23.83 0.18
C VAL A 235 17.97 -22.65 1.12
N VAL A 236 16.90 -21.91 1.38
CA VAL A 236 16.89 -20.82 2.36
C VAL A 236 16.83 -21.44 3.75
N LEU A 237 17.83 -21.13 4.56
CA LEU A 237 17.87 -21.47 5.98
C LEU A 237 17.56 -20.21 6.76
N GLY A 238 16.59 -20.30 7.67
CA GLY A 238 16.28 -19.25 8.62
C GLY A 238 16.63 -19.69 10.04
N GLY A 239 16.89 -18.73 10.91
CA GLY A 239 17.14 -18.99 12.33
C GLY A 239 16.52 -17.90 13.19
N VAL A 240 15.89 -18.29 14.29
CA VAL A 240 15.47 -17.34 15.32
C VAL A 240 16.40 -17.49 16.52
N VAL A 241 16.87 -16.35 17.03
CA VAL A 241 17.66 -16.27 18.25
C VAL A 241 16.97 -15.34 19.24
N ALA A 242 16.84 -15.80 20.48
CA ALA A 242 16.49 -14.98 21.62
C ALA A 242 17.58 -15.14 22.68
N ASP A 243 18.14 -14.02 23.13
CA ASP A 243 19.24 -13.98 24.08
C ASP A 243 18.86 -13.08 25.26
N ASP A 244 19.30 -13.41 26.48
CA ASP A 244 19.00 -12.63 27.68
C ASP A 244 19.91 -11.39 27.84
N GLN A 245 20.78 -11.13 26.85
CA GLN A 245 21.74 -10.04 26.75
C GLN A 245 22.85 -10.11 27.81
N LEU A 246 23.12 -11.30 28.34
CA LEU A 246 24.27 -11.62 29.17
C LEU A 246 25.24 -12.51 28.35
N PRO A 247 26.55 -12.55 28.68
CA PRO A 247 27.24 -11.80 29.72
C PRO A 247 27.51 -10.33 29.36
N ASP A 248 27.41 -9.95 28.09
CA ASP A 248 27.69 -8.58 27.60
C ASP A 248 26.57 -8.05 26.68
N PRO A 249 25.70 -7.14 27.16
CA PRO A 249 24.60 -6.59 26.37
C PRO A 249 25.06 -5.70 25.21
N SER A 250 26.35 -5.36 25.13
CA SER A 250 26.92 -4.55 24.06
C SER A 250 27.49 -5.38 22.90
N THR A 251 27.57 -6.70 23.05
CA THR A 251 28.09 -7.63 22.05
C THR A 251 26.98 -8.60 21.63
N PRO A 252 26.46 -8.53 20.39
CA PRO A 252 25.44 -9.48 19.95
C PRO A 252 26.04 -10.88 19.81
N PRO A 253 25.22 -11.95 19.99
CA PRO A 253 25.70 -13.32 19.89
C PRO A 253 26.20 -13.64 18.47
N THR A 254 27.24 -14.47 18.40
CA THR A 254 27.90 -14.91 17.17
C THR A 254 27.16 -16.09 16.57
N ILE A 255 26.84 -16.02 15.28
CA ILE A 255 26.10 -17.05 14.55
C ILE A 255 27.06 -17.88 13.68
N ALA A 256 26.84 -19.20 13.62
CA ALA A 256 27.59 -20.10 12.75
C ALA A 256 26.73 -21.26 12.23
N TRP A 257 26.62 -21.37 10.90
CA TRP A 257 26.11 -22.54 10.20
C TRP A 257 27.22 -23.52 9.84
N THR A 258 27.03 -24.80 10.17
CA THR A 258 27.99 -25.87 9.86
C THR A 258 27.29 -27.13 9.35
N GLN A 259 27.98 -27.92 8.53
CA GLN A 259 27.53 -29.26 8.15
C GLN A 259 28.04 -30.29 9.16
N LEU A 260 27.15 -31.07 9.75
CA LEU A 260 27.51 -32.20 10.62
C LEU A 260 27.66 -33.49 9.83
N ALA A 261 26.72 -33.76 8.92
CA ALA A 261 26.67 -35.00 8.15
C ALA A 261 26.07 -34.76 6.77
N GLY A 262 26.42 -35.61 5.81
CA GLY A 262 25.85 -35.60 4.46
C GLY A 262 26.72 -36.38 3.47
N PRO A 263 26.16 -36.78 2.32
CA PRO A 263 26.84 -37.56 1.29
C PRO A 263 27.93 -36.77 0.54
N GLY A 264 27.82 -35.44 0.47
CA GLY A 264 28.81 -34.53 -0.09
C GLY A 264 29.12 -33.34 0.81
N ALA A 265 29.84 -32.33 0.31
CA ALA A 265 30.03 -31.04 0.99
C ALA A 265 28.85 -30.09 0.76
N SER A 266 28.51 -29.27 1.75
CA SER A 266 27.61 -28.12 1.64
C SER A 266 28.37 -26.80 1.51
N THR A 267 27.77 -25.81 0.86
CA THR A 267 28.32 -24.44 0.73
C THR A 267 27.26 -23.43 1.12
N PHE A 268 27.54 -22.66 2.17
CA PHE A 268 26.68 -21.57 2.67
C PHE A 268 27.05 -20.25 1.99
N ALA A 269 26.04 -19.45 1.62
CA ALA A 269 26.26 -18.11 1.07
C ALA A 269 26.88 -17.16 2.11
N ASP A 270 26.34 -17.18 3.34
CA ASP A 270 26.94 -16.55 4.51
C ASP A 270 26.69 -17.44 5.75
N PRO A 271 27.67 -18.21 6.22
CA PRO A 271 27.49 -19.07 7.39
C PRO A 271 27.37 -18.28 8.70
N SER A 272 27.59 -16.97 8.71
CA SER A 272 27.50 -16.11 9.90
C SER A 272 26.21 -15.30 10.00
N SER A 273 25.27 -15.52 9.07
CA SER A 273 23.94 -14.91 9.07
C SER A 273 22.90 -15.90 9.56
N LEU A 274 21.91 -15.43 10.35
CA LEU A 274 20.74 -16.25 10.74
C LEU A 274 19.96 -16.70 9.52
N ASP A 275 19.73 -15.77 8.59
CA ASP A 275 19.12 -16.04 7.30
C ASP A 275 20.23 -16.21 6.25
N THR A 276 20.35 -17.42 5.71
CA THR A 276 21.37 -17.75 4.72
C THR A 276 20.82 -18.71 3.67
N THR A 277 21.63 -19.02 2.67
CA THR A 277 21.32 -20.07 1.71
C THR A 277 22.40 -21.13 1.69
N VAL A 278 22.01 -22.39 1.48
CA VAL A 278 22.93 -23.53 1.38
C VAL A 278 22.74 -24.29 0.08
N THR A 279 23.85 -24.75 -0.49
CA THR A 279 23.90 -25.62 -1.68
C THR A 279 24.66 -26.91 -1.36
N PHE A 280 24.36 -28.00 -2.06
CA PHE A 280 24.89 -29.33 -1.79
C PHE A 280 25.58 -29.94 -3.02
N SER A 281 26.76 -30.52 -2.82
CA SER A 281 27.54 -31.12 -3.93
C SER A 281 27.11 -32.53 -4.34
N GLN A 282 26.26 -33.20 -3.55
CA GLN A 282 25.68 -34.52 -3.85
C GLN A 282 24.26 -34.60 -3.29
N PRO A 283 23.38 -35.43 -3.88
CA PRO A 283 22.06 -35.67 -3.32
C PRO A 283 22.09 -36.62 -2.13
N GLY A 284 21.16 -36.41 -1.20
CA GLY A 284 20.87 -37.21 -0.02
C GLY A 284 20.57 -36.34 1.21
N SER A 285 20.43 -36.96 2.37
CA SER A 285 20.13 -36.27 3.63
C SER A 285 21.38 -35.63 4.23
N TYR A 286 21.28 -34.34 4.54
CA TYR A 286 22.29 -33.53 5.21
C TYR A 286 21.78 -33.08 6.56
N THR A 287 22.61 -33.18 7.59
CA THR A 287 22.35 -32.57 8.90
C THR A 287 23.20 -31.32 9.00
N LEU A 288 22.55 -30.17 9.10
CA LEU A 288 23.18 -28.86 9.26
C LEU A 288 22.91 -28.36 10.67
N ARG A 289 23.86 -27.63 11.24
CA ARG A 289 23.79 -27.10 12.60
C ARG A 289 23.89 -25.59 12.58
N LEU A 290 22.91 -24.92 13.16
CA LEU A 290 22.98 -23.54 13.58
C LEU A 290 23.58 -23.50 14.98
N SER A 291 24.64 -22.73 15.19
CA SER A 291 25.24 -22.48 16.51
C SER A 291 25.20 -21.00 16.83
N VAL A 292 24.82 -20.66 18.05
CA VAL A 292 24.78 -19.29 18.56
C VAL A 292 25.59 -19.23 19.84
N ASP A 293 26.57 -18.31 19.87
CA ASP A 293 27.54 -18.13 20.96
C ASP A 293 27.46 -16.69 21.50
N ASP A 294 27.06 -16.50 22.76
CA ASP A 294 26.99 -15.19 23.42
C ASP A 294 28.36 -14.70 23.97
N GLY A 295 29.42 -15.48 23.77
CA GLY A 295 30.78 -15.25 24.29
C GLY A 295 31.13 -16.06 25.53
N GLU A 296 30.17 -16.72 26.18
CA GLU A 296 30.37 -17.61 27.32
C GLU A 296 29.62 -18.96 27.19
N LEU A 297 28.42 -18.97 26.61
CA LEU A 297 27.57 -20.14 26.41
C LEU A 297 27.18 -20.28 24.93
N VAL A 298 27.12 -21.54 24.48
CA VAL A 298 26.75 -21.90 23.11
C VAL A 298 25.53 -22.78 23.12
N THR A 299 24.54 -22.43 22.31
CA THR A 299 23.42 -23.30 21.95
C THR A 299 23.47 -23.64 20.48
N VAL A 300 22.88 -24.79 20.19
CA VAL A 300 22.85 -25.33 18.84
C VAL A 300 21.46 -25.83 18.54
N ASP A 301 21.07 -25.72 17.28
CA ASP A 301 19.93 -26.42 16.74
C ASP A 301 20.30 -27.08 15.42
N ASP A 302 19.79 -28.29 15.21
CA ASP A 302 20.11 -29.11 14.05
C ASP A 302 18.90 -29.18 13.12
N VAL A 303 19.13 -28.96 11.83
CA VAL A 303 18.13 -29.14 10.78
C VAL A 303 18.56 -30.23 9.82
N VAL A 304 17.63 -31.11 9.46
CA VAL A 304 17.82 -32.14 8.45
C VAL A 304 17.25 -31.63 7.12
N ILE A 305 18.14 -31.50 6.14
CA ILE A 305 17.80 -31.14 4.76
C ILE A 305 17.94 -32.38 3.89
N SER A 306 16.81 -32.87 3.39
CA SER A 306 16.82 -33.95 2.40
C SER A 306 16.96 -33.37 1.00
N SER A 307 18.19 -33.38 0.46
CA SER A 307 18.42 -33.04 -0.93
C SER A 307 18.12 -34.25 -1.81
N VAL A 308 17.22 -34.11 -2.78
CA VAL A 308 16.93 -35.16 -3.77
C VAL A 308 17.80 -34.97 -5.02
N ASP A 309 18.16 -36.08 -5.66
CA ASP A 309 18.93 -36.09 -6.90
C ASP A 309 18.14 -35.44 -8.04
N PRO A 310 18.60 -34.34 -8.66
CA PRO A 310 17.92 -33.76 -9.82
C PRO A 310 17.92 -34.69 -11.04
N ALA A 311 18.68 -35.80 -11.01
CA ALA A 311 18.71 -36.81 -12.07
C ALA A 311 17.87 -38.07 -11.78
N VAL A 312 17.18 -38.17 -10.64
CA VAL A 312 16.19 -39.24 -10.40
C VAL A 312 14.81 -38.59 -10.45
N PRO A 313 14.02 -38.83 -11.51
CA PRO A 313 12.62 -38.42 -11.53
C PRO A 313 11.95 -38.92 -10.25
N GLN A 314 11.32 -38.01 -9.50
CA GLN A 314 10.29 -38.44 -8.54
C GLN A 314 9.33 -39.33 -9.31
N PRO A 315 8.83 -40.43 -8.72
CA PRO A 315 7.97 -41.33 -9.48
C PRO A 315 6.77 -40.49 -9.95
N GLU A 316 6.59 -40.42 -11.27
CA GLU A 316 5.52 -39.64 -11.92
C GLU A 316 4.14 -40.05 -11.41
N MET A 317 4.05 -41.24 -10.79
CA MET A 317 2.91 -41.70 -10.01
C MET A 317 3.32 -42.21 -8.63
N VAL A 318 2.52 -41.92 -7.60
CA VAL A 318 2.61 -42.50 -6.26
C VAL A 318 1.38 -43.35 -5.95
N ALA A 319 1.60 -44.50 -5.33
CA ALA A 319 0.55 -45.34 -4.74
C ALA A 319 0.64 -45.34 -3.20
N ALA A 320 -0.44 -44.97 -2.51
CA ALA A 320 -0.52 -44.96 -1.05
C ALA A 320 -1.69 -45.79 -0.54
N ALA A 321 -1.43 -46.78 0.32
CA ALA A 321 -2.50 -47.49 1.02
C ALA A 321 -2.85 -46.79 2.33
N VAL A 322 -4.13 -46.45 2.51
CA VAL A 322 -4.64 -45.80 3.72
C VAL A 322 -5.31 -46.84 4.61
N ILE A 323 -4.92 -46.85 5.87
CA ILE A 323 -5.50 -47.71 6.91
C ILE A 323 -5.87 -46.91 8.15
N GLY A 324 -6.97 -47.29 8.80
CA GLY A 324 -7.46 -46.67 10.03
C GLY A 324 -8.06 -47.70 10.96
N ASP A 325 -7.94 -47.45 12.27
CA ASP A 325 -8.52 -48.32 13.31
C ASP A 325 -8.00 -49.75 13.16
N TYR A 326 -6.68 -49.83 13.00
CA TYR A 326 -5.90 -51.05 12.86
C TYR A 326 -5.18 -51.36 14.19
N GLY A 327 -4.26 -52.32 14.23
CA GLY A 327 -3.55 -52.65 15.47
C GLY A 327 -4.34 -53.52 16.46
N SER A 328 -5.30 -54.31 15.98
CA SER A 328 -5.93 -55.37 16.78
C SER A 328 -4.99 -56.57 17.00
N GLY A 329 -3.95 -56.70 16.18
CA GLY A 329 -2.92 -57.74 16.27
C GLY A 329 -3.46 -59.15 16.00
N CYS A 330 -4.65 -59.26 15.41
CA CYS A 330 -5.25 -60.49 14.88
C CYS A 330 -5.93 -60.16 13.56
N CYS A 331 -6.87 -60.97 13.17
CA CYS A 331 -6.67 -61.80 12.00
C CYS A 331 -7.23 -61.11 10.76
N GLU A 332 -8.24 -60.27 10.97
CA GLU A 332 -8.80 -59.33 10.03
C GLU A 332 -7.76 -58.28 9.58
N GLU A 333 -6.97 -57.73 10.51
CA GLU A 333 -5.87 -56.81 10.18
C GLU A 333 -4.79 -57.52 9.36
N GLY A 334 -4.47 -58.77 9.69
CA GLY A 334 -3.54 -59.58 8.91
C GLY A 334 -4.02 -59.83 7.48
N ASP A 335 -5.33 -60.02 7.28
CA ASP A 335 -5.92 -60.15 5.94
C ASP A 335 -5.87 -58.82 5.17
N VAL A 336 -6.06 -57.67 5.84
CA VAL A 336 -5.91 -56.33 5.23
C VAL A 336 -4.45 -56.07 4.86
N ALA A 337 -3.51 -56.42 5.73
CA ALA A 337 -2.08 -56.31 5.45
C ALA A 337 -1.65 -57.18 4.25
N ASN A 338 -2.21 -58.40 4.13
CA ASN A 338 -2.00 -59.24 2.95
C ASN A 338 -2.56 -58.58 1.67
N LEU A 339 -3.75 -58.00 1.73
CA LEU A 339 -4.34 -57.25 0.62
C LEU A 339 -3.43 -56.08 0.20
N ILE A 340 -2.96 -55.28 1.16
CA ILE A 340 -1.99 -54.19 0.91
C ILE A 340 -0.73 -54.72 0.21
N GLY A 341 -0.19 -55.85 0.66
CA GLY A 341 0.95 -56.49 0.01
C GLY A 341 0.68 -56.94 -1.44
N THR A 342 -0.58 -57.19 -1.82
CA THR A 342 -0.94 -57.46 -3.23
C THR A 342 -1.13 -56.21 -4.08
N LEU A 343 -1.45 -55.07 -3.44
CA LEU A 343 -1.56 -53.77 -4.10
C LEU A 343 -0.18 -53.13 -4.31
N ASP A 344 0.82 -53.53 -3.51
CA ASP A 344 2.22 -53.07 -3.58
C ASP A 344 2.37 -51.54 -3.58
N PRO A 345 1.78 -50.82 -2.60
CA PRO A 345 1.81 -49.37 -2.58
C PRO A 345 3.22 -48.86 -2.25
N ASP A 346 3.58 -47.68 -2.74
CA ASP A 346 4.82 -46.98 -2.38
C ASP A 346 4.87 -46.63 -0.89
N ILE A 347 3.75 -46.24 -0.30
CA ILE A 347 3.66 -45.88 1.13
C ILE A 347 2.39 -46.39 1.79
N ILE A 348 2.40 -46.43 3.12
CA ILE A 348 1.23 -46.67 3.97
C ILE A 348 0.96 -45.41 4.79
N VAL A 349 -0.24 -44.87 4.64
CA VAL A 349 -0.78 -43.72 5.39
C VAL A 349 -1.73 -44.27 6.44
N THR A 350 -1.66 -43.79 7.69
CA THR A 350 -2.57 -44.28 8.72
C THR A 350 -3.36 -43.18 9.41
N THR A 351 -4.66 -43.38 9.57
CA THR A 351 -5.57 -42.42 10.21
C THR A 351 -5.72 -42.69 11.70
N GLY A 352 -4.68 -43.21 12.36
CA GLY A 352 -4.65 -43.39 13.82
C GLY A 352 -5.34 -44.62 14.38
N ASP A 353 -5.34 -44.69 15.71
CA ASP A 353 -5.62 -45.88 16.52
C ASP A 353 -4.66 -47.02 16.15
N ASN A 354 -3.39 -46.82 16.49
CA ASN A 354 -2.30 -47.68 16.06
C ASN A 354 -2.23 -49.00 16.86
N ARG A 355 -3.01 -49.13 17.94
CA ARG A 355 -3.08 -50.33 18.79
C ARG A 355 -4.38 -50.42 19.58
N TYR A 356 -4.92 -51.63 19.66
CA TYR A 356 -5.99 -52.03 20.59
C TYR A 356 -5.54 -53.12 21.58
N VAL A 357 -4.25 -53.44 21.57
CA VAL A 357 -3.65 -54.52 22.37
C VAL A 357 -2.37 -54.06 23.04
N ASN A 358 -2.00 -54.75 24.12
CA ASN A 358 -0.79 -54.44 24.87
C ASN A 358 0.47 -54.87 24.09
N GLY A 359 1.15 -53.89 23.47
CA GLY A 359 2.39 -54.07 22.72
C GLY A 359 2.28 -53.58 21.27
N ILE A 360 2.76 -52.36 21.00
CA ILE A 360 2.65 -51.72 19.67
C ILE A 360 3.45 -52.49 18.59
N ASP A 361 4.61 -53.07 18.93
CA ASP A 361 5.37 -53.93 18.01
C ASP A 361 4.62 -55.22 17.64
N TYR A 362 3.85 -55.78 18.58
CA TYR A 362 2.99 -56.92 18.29
C TYR A 362 1.86 -56.52 17.36
N ALA A 363 1.18 -55.40 17.62
CA ALA A 363 0.08 -54.92 16.79
C ALA A 363 0.53 -54.62 15.34
N ILE A 364 1.62 -53.86 15.18
CA ILE A 364 2.00 -53.25 13.91
C ILE A 364 3.16 -54.00 13.26
N GLY A 365 4.21 -54.31 14.03
CA GLY A 365 5.45 -54.89 13.53
C GLY A 365 5.23 -56.22 12.79
N GLN A 366 4.32 -57.06 13.27
CA GLN A 366 4.05 -58.36 12.64
C GLN A 366 3.50 -58.28 11.21
N PHE A 367 2.90 -57.15 10.83
CA PHE A 367 2.26 -56.96 9.53
C PHE A 367 2.99 -55.93 8.67
N TYR A 368 3.48 -54.84 9.27
CA TYR A 368 3.94 -53.66 8.55
C TYR A 368 5.43 -53.35 8.71
N ALA A 369 6.21 -54.17 9.45
CA ALA A 369 7.66 -53.98 9.57
C ALA A 369 8.38 -53.74 8.23
N PRO A 370 8.05 -54.40 7.10
CA PRO A 370 8.69 -54.14 5.80
C PRO A 370 8.50 -52.71 5.23
N TYR A 371 7.63 -51.89 5.82
CA TYR A 371 7.39 -50.50 5.44
C TYR A 371 7.94 -49.50 6.45
N ILE A 372 8.37 -49.94 7.65
CA ILE A 372 8.80 -49.04 8.73
C ILE A 372 10.32 -48.85 8.67
N GLY A 373 10.75 -47.60 8.50
CA GLY A 373 12.16 -47.20 8.54
C GLY A 373 12.70 -47.20 9.96
N ASN A 374 14.00 -47.49 10.14
CA ASN A 374 14.64 -47.57 11.47
C ASN A 374 13.98 -48.53 12.48
N TYR A 375 13.12 -49.44 12.02
CA TYR A 375 12.39 -50.40 12.84
C TYR A 375 13.30 -51.22 13.76
N GLN A 376 13.03 -51.18 15.07
CA GLN A 376 13.78 -51.90 16.12
C GLN A 376 13.01 -53.06 16.75
N GLY A 377 11.88 -53.44 16.15
CA GLY A 377 11.00 -54.47 16.69
C GLY A 377 11.44 -55.91 16.39
N THR A 378 10.56 -56.86 16.72
CA THR A 378 10.90 -58.30 16.74
C THR A 378 10.58 -59.06 15.45
N TYR A 379 9.93 -58.44 14.46
CA TYR A 379 9.36 -59.12 13.28
C TYR A 379 10.17 -58.98 11.98
N GLY A 380 11.41 -58.53 12.04
CA GLY A 380 12.28 -58.46 10.86
C GLY A 380 13.26 -57.29 10.92
N ALA A 381 13.93 -57.04 9.80
CA ALA A 381 14.94 -55.98 9.70
C ALA A 381 14.36 -54.58 9.44
N GLY A 382 13.04 -54.45 9.25
CA GLY A 382 12.43 -53.19 8.83
C GLY A 382 12.60 -52.88 7.35
N ALA A 383 12.21 -51.67 6.97
CA ALA A 383 12.51 -51.05 5.68
C ALA A 383 13.79 -50.20 5.76
N SER A 384 14.53 -50.11 4.65
CA SER A 384 15.68 -49.20 4.55
C SER A 384 15.29 -47.72 4.38
N LEU A 385 14.06 -47.46 3.94
CA LEU A 385 13.43 -46.14 3.84
C LEU A 385 12.11 -46.20 4.60
N ASN A 386 11.78 -45.16 5.36
CA ASN A 386 10.47 -45.10 5.99
C ASN A 386 9.37 -44.92 4.94
N ARG A 387 8.43 -45.86 4.90
CA ARG A 387 7.27 -45.92 3.99
C ARG A 387 5.96 -46.02 4.78
N PHE A 388 5.98 -45.75 6.07
CA PHE A 388 4.85 -45.89 6.99
C PHE A 388 4.69 -44.61 7.80
N PHE A 389 3.55 -43.94 7.65
CA PHE A 389 3.33 -42.59 8.15
C PHE A 389 2.06 -42.52 9.02
N PRO A 390 2.21 -42.69 10.35
CA PRO A 390 1.07 -42.85 11.22
C PRO A 390 0.50 -41.53 11.73
N ALA A 391 -0.83 -41.47 11.90
CA ALA A 391 -1.49 -40.44 12.70
C ALA A 391 -1.78 -40.95 14.11
N ILE A 392 -2.14 -40.04 15.02
CA ILE A 392 -2.44 -40.36 16.43
C ILE A 392 -3.96 -40.48 16.60
N GLY A 393 -4.43 -41.57 17.23
CA GLY A 393 -5.84 -41.76 17.61
C GLY A 393 -6.07 -41.74 19.11
N ASN A 394 -7.33 -41.83 19.53
CA ASN A 394 -7.69 -41.74 20.95
C ASN A 394 -7.21 -42.95 21.77
N HIS A 395 -7.02 -44.10 21.14
CA HIS A 395 -6.43 -45.28 21.80
C HIS A 395 -4.94 -45.10 22.06
N ASP A 396 -4.26 -44.23 21.29
CA ASP A 396 -2.85 -43.93 21.50
C ASP A 396 -2.63 -43.07 22.76
N TYR A 397 -3.57 -42.18 23.08
CA TYR A 397 -3.56 -41.38 24.31
C TYR A 397 -3.96 -42.16 25.56
N SER A 398 -5.05 -42.91 25.47
CA SER A 398 -5.76 -43.40 26.65
C SER A 398 -5.35 -44.81 27.10
N GLU A 399 -4.67 -45.57 26.26
CA GLU A 399 -4.39 -46.99 26.52
C GLU A 399 -2.89 -47.36 26.54
N PHE A 400 -2.57 -48.39 27.34
CA PHE A 400 -1.30 -49.13 27.32
C PHE A 400 0.00 -48.31 27.33
N GLY A 401 0.07 -47.26 28.15
CA GLY A 401 1.27 -46.43 28.29
C GLY A 401 1.16 -45.05 27.64
N GLY A 402 0.03 -44.74 27.00
CA GLY A 402 -0.27 -43.43 26.45
C GLY A 402 0.56 -43.08 25.22
N ILE A 403 0.55 -41.79 24.85
CA ILE A 403 1.12 -41.28 23.60
C ILE A 403 2.63 -41.54 23.50
N ASP A 404 3.34 -41.64 24.62
CA ASP A 404 4.78 -41.91 24.66
C ASP A 404 5.16 -43.23 23.96
N VAL A 405 4.29 -44.25 24.03
CA VAL A 405 4.54 -45.54 23.35
C VAL A 405 4.50 -45.40 21.83
N TYR A 406 3.65 -44.50 21.32
CA TYR A 406 3.61 -44.16 19.90
C TYR A 406 4.88 -43.40 19.49
N LEU A 407 5.22 -42.35 20.24
CA LEU A 407 6.37 -41.49 19.97
C LEU A 407 7.71 -42.24 20.09
N ASP A 408 7.80 -43.22 20.99
CA ASP A 408 9.01 -44.04 21.16
C ASP A 408 9.15 -45.12 20.07
N TYR A 409 8.05 -45.51 19.41
CA TYR A 409 8.06 -46.61 18.43
C TYR A 409 8.26 -46.12 16.99
N PHE A 410 7.64 -44.99 16.62
CA PHE A 410 7.73 -44.44 15.27
C PHE A 410 8.78 -43.35 15.17
N THR A 411 9.59 -43.39 14.10
CA THR A 411 10.41 -42.25 13.70
C THR A 411 9.61 -41.39 12.73
N LEU A 412 9.16 -40.22 13.18
CA LEU A 412 8.41 -39.27 12.36
C LEU A 412 9.36 -38.38 11.54
N PRO A 413 8.91 -37.79 10.42
CA PRO A 413 9.73 -36.94 9.55
C PRO A 413 10.45 -35.76 10.24
N GLY A 414 9.98 -35.29 11.40
CA GLY A 414 10.58 -34.18 12.18
C GLY A 414 11.81 -34.52 13.02
N GLY A 415 12.31 -35.76 12.98
CA GLY A 415 13.69 -36.07 13.36
C GLY A 415 14.05 -36.24 14.85
N GLY A 416 13.17 -36.05 15.85
CA GLY A 416 13.55 -36.29 17.25
C GLY A 416 12.53 -36.05 18.37
N ARG A 417 12.45 -37.05 19.27
CA ARG A 417 11.59 -37.16 20.47
C ARG A 417 11.35 -35.86 21.26
N VAL A 418 10.08 -35.56 21.49
CA VAL A 418 9.60 -34.63 22.52
C VAL A 418 8.76 -35.40 23.53
N SER A 419 9.11 -35.35 24.83
CA SER A 419 8.26 -35.90 25.88
C SER A 419 6.94 -35.14 26.01
N SER A 420 5.99 -35.72 26.75
CA SER A 420 4.68 -35.14 27.11
C SER A 420 4.70 -33.76 27.81
N ASP A 421 5.84 -33.07 27.90
CA ASP A 421 6.08 -31.79 28.58
C ASP A 421 6.27 -30.61 27.61
N SER A 422 5.35 -30.48 26.64
CA SER A 422 4.94 -29.19 26.04
C SER A 422 6.03 -28.29 25.39
N SER A 423 7.22 -28.78 25.06
CA SER A 423 8.29 -27.95 24.48
C SER A 423 8.75 -28.33 23.06
N GLY A 424 7.99 -29.18 22.34
CA GLY A 424 8.24 -29.51 20.94
C GLY A 424 7.04 -30.15 20.22
N THR A 425 7.11 -30.18 18.88
CA THR A 425 5.96 -30.19 17.95
C THR A 425 5.58 -31.54 17.33
N GLU A 426 6.19 -32.67 17.70
CA GLU A 426 5.99 -33.95 16.99
C GLU A 426 4.67 -34.69 17.29
N ARG A 427 3.52 -34.02 17.18
CA ARG A 427 2.18 -34.63 17.25
C ARG A 427 1.39 -34.46 15.94
N TYR A 428 1.82 -33.53 15.10
CA TYR A 428 1.36 -33.28 13.74
C TYR A 428 2.59 -32.92 12.88
N TYR A 429 2.58 -33.29 11.60
CA TYR A 429 3.75 -33.16 10.71
C TYR A 429 3.32 -33.25 9.25
N ASP A 430 4.22 -32.95 8.32
CA ASP A 430 3.98 -33.05 6.88
C ASP A 430 5.12 -33.79 6.16
N TYR A 431 4.85 -34.26 4.94
CA TYR A 431 5.83 -34.91 4.07
C TYR A 431 5.34 -34.98 2.62
N VAL A 432 6.27 -34.98 1.67
CA VAL A 432 5.97 -35.07 0.23
C VAL A 432 6.40 -36.42 -0.34
N VAL A 433 5.51 -37.07 -1.10
CA VAL A 433 5.82 -38.29 -1.86
C VAL A 433 5.23 -38.18 -3.26
N GLY A 434 6.11 -38.19 -4.27
CA GLY A 434 5.69 -37.98 -5.66
C GLY A 434 4.99 -36.61 -5.81
N PRO A 435 3.80 -36.56 -6.45
CA PRO A 435 3.03 -35.33 -6.64
C PRO A 435 2.14 -34.93 -5.45
N VAL A 436 2.21 -35.64 -4.32
CA VAL A 436 1.30 -35.43 -3.18
C VAL A 436 2.07 -34.94 -1.95
N HIS A 437 1.60 -33.83 -1.38
CA HIS A 437 2.00 -33.36 -0.06
C HIS A 437 0.95 -33.81 0.97
N PHE A 438 1.38 -34.63 1.92
CA PHE A 438 0.55 -35.15 2.99
C PHE A 438 0.76 -34.35 4.28
N PHE A 439 -0.34 -34.01 4.94
CA PHE A 439 -0.34 -33.28 6.20
C PHE A 439 -1.08 -34.08 7.27
N VAL A 440 -0.43 -34.33 8.39
CA VAL A 440 -0.95 -35.13 9.50
C VAL A 440 -1.39 -34.21 10.61
N VAL A 441 -2.64 -34.34 11.05
CA VAL A 441 -3.22 -33.55 12.13
C VAL A 441 -3.55 -34.46 13.30
N ASN A 442 -3.16 -34.05 14.51
CA ASN A 442 -3.63 -34.64 15.74
C ASN A 442 -5.04 -34.13 16.08
N SER A 443 -6.01 -35.01 15.87
CA SER A 443 -7.43 -34.73 16.10
C SER A 443 -7.91 -34.99 17.53
N ASP A 444 -7.06 -35.50 18.43
CA ASP A 444 -7.50 -35.83 19.79
C ASP A 444 -7.72 -34.57 20.64
N SER A 445 -8.77 -34.55 21.44
CA SER A 445 -9.09 -33.42 22.31
C SER A 445 -8.03 -33.13 23.39
N ASP A 446 -7.16 -34.11 23.68
CA ASP A 446 -6.02 -33.95 24.58
C ASP A 446 -4.79 -33.31 23.91
N GLU A 447 -4.86 -32.91 22.63
CA GLU A 447 -3.79 -32.17 21.95
C GLU A 447 -3.55 -30.78 22.57
N PRO A 448 -2.35 -30.51 23.13
CA PRO A 448 -2.02 -29.24 23.78
C PRO A 448 -2.17 -28.01 22.88
N ASP A 449 -1.87 -28.14 21.59
CA ASP A 449 -1.93 -27.04 20.63
C ASP A 449 -3.35 -26.73 20.15
N GLY A 450 -4.31 -27.58 20.55
CA GLY A 450 -5.73 -27.46 20.26
C GLY A 450 -6.15 -28.09 18.92
N VAL A 451 -7.46 -28.35 18.81
CA VAL A 451 -8.10 -29.03 17.67
C VAL A 451 -9.16 -28.18 16.95
N THR A 452 -9.27 -26.89 17.29
CA THR A 452 -10.21 -25.98 16.60
C THR A 452 -9.55 -25.32 15.39
N ALA A 453 -10.35 -24.76 14.49
CA ALA A 453 -9.83 -24.05 13.30
C ALA A 453 -9.00 -22.79 13.62
N SER A 454 -8.95 -22.36 14.88
CA SER A 454 -8.15 -21.23 15.38
C SER A 454 -6.96 -21.67 16.25
N SER A 455 -6.74 -22.98 16.37
CA SER A 455 -5.67 -23.59 17.17
C SER A 455 -4.27 -23.28 16.63
N VAL A 456 -3.24 -23.50 17.43
CA VAL A 456 -1.85 -23.35 16.99
C VAL A 456 -1.55 -24.33 15.86
N GLN A 457 -2.03 -25.57 16.00
CA GLN A 457 -1.96 -26.60 14.98
C GLN A 457 -2.64 -26.17 13.65
N ALA A 458 -3.83 -25.56 13.71
CA ALA A 458 -4.51 -25.08 12.50
C ALA A 458 -3.74 -23.94 11.81
N GLN A 459 -3.05 -23.07 12.57
CA GLN A 459 -2.20 -22.01 12.02
C GLN A 459 -0.95 -22.57 11.34
N TRP A 460 -0.34 -23.60 11.93
CA TRP A 460 0.74 -24.35 11.29
C TRP A 460 0.27 -24.96 9.96
N LEU A 461 -0.87 -25.67 9.96
CA LEU A 461 -1.40 -26.33 8.77
C LEU A 461 -1.67 -25.32 7.63
N GLN A 462 -2.31 -24.19 7.94
CA GLN A 462 -2.54 -23.12 6.94
C GLN A 462 -1.23 -22.62 6.33
N SER A 463 -0.20 -22.44 7.16
CA SER A 463 1.10 -21.96 6.71
C SER A 463 1.81 -23.01 5.84
N ALA A 464 1.73 -24.28 6.22
CA ALA A 464 2.34 -25.39 5.48
C ALA A 464 1.64 -25.64 4.13
N LEU A 465 0.30 -25.61 4.11
CA LEU A 465 -0.50 -25.69 2.87
C LEU A 465 -0.16 -24.53 1.93
N ALA A 466 -0.09 -23.30 2.45
CA ALA A 466 0.25 -22.13 1.65
C ALA A 466 1.68 -22.16 1.09
N ALA A 467 2.60 -22.87 1.74
CA ALA A 467 3.99 -23.04 1.31
C ALA A 467 4.18 -24.23 0.34
N SER A 468 3.20 -25.12 0.22
CA SER A 468 3.29 -26.31 -0.62
C SER A 468 3.38 -25.97 -2.11
N THR A 469 4.25 -26.68 -2.82
CA THR A 469 4.35 -26.62 -4.30
C THR A 469 3.90 -27.91 -4.97
N ALA A 470 3.46 -28.91 -4.19
CA ALA A 470 2.98 -30.17 -4.72
C ALA A 470 1.63 -29.98 -5.46
N PRO A 471 1.40 -30.70 -6.57
CA PRO A 471 0.13 -30.68 -7.28
C PRO A 471 -1.09 -31.04 -6.42
N TRP A 472 -0.92 -31.93 -5.43
CA TRP A 472 -2.00 -32.39 -4.56
C TRP A 472 -1.65 -32.22 -3.09
N GLN A 473 -2.64 -31.79 -2.30
CA GLN A 473 -2.52 -31.59 -0.86
C GLN A 473 -3.56 -32.45 -0.12
N VAL A 474 -3.10 -33.42 0.67
CA VAL A 474 -3.96 -34.36 1.39
C VAL A 474 -3.79 -34.19 2.89
N VAL A 475 -4.86 -33.85 3.59
CA VAL A 475 -4.87 -33.78 5.05
C VAL A 475 -5.42 -35.08 5.62
N TYR A 476 -4.79 -35.64 6.65
CA TYR A 476 -5.34 -36.79 7.36
C TYR A 476 -5.19 -36.70 8.86
N MET A 477 -6.16 -37.31 9.54
CA MET A 477 -6.33 -37.26 11.00
C MET A 477 -7.06 -38.51 11.49
N HIS A 478 -7.33 -38.61 12.79
CA HIS A 478 -8.08 -39.77 13.33
C HIS A 478 -9.59 -39.54 13.37
N HIS A 479 -10.05 -38.51 14.08
CA HIS A 479 -11.47 -38.26 14.22
C HIS A 479 -12.05 -37.56 12.96
N PRO A 480 -13.15 -38.07 12.37
CA PRO A 480 -13.65 -37.56 11.10
C PRO A 480 -14.44 -36.25 11.28
N PRO A 481 -14.14 -35.18 10.52
CA PRO A 481 -14.95 -33.96 10.52
C PRO A 481 -16.42 -34.22 10.15
N TYR A 482 -16.62 -35.15 9.22
CA TYR A 482 -17.93 -35.62 8.76
C TYR A 482 -17.96 -37.14 8.76
N SER A 483 -19.02 -37.72 9.33
CA SER A 483 -19.25 -39.17 9.34
C SER A 483 -20.73 -39.46 9.57
N SER A 484 -21.21 -40.55 8.98
CA SER A 484 -22.52 -41.15 9.20
C SER A 484 -22.43 -42.45 10.00
N GLY A 485 -21.34 -42.66 10.74
CA GLY A 485 -21.19 -43.76 11.70
C GLY A 485 -22.27 -43.72 12.78
N GLN A 486 -22.82 -44.88 13.12
CA GLN A 486 -23.83 -44.97 14.19
C GLN A 486 -23.19 -44.88 15.59
N ARG A 487 -21.90 -45.20 15.71
CA ARG A 487 -21.21 -45.35 16.99
C ARG A 487 -20.59 -44.03 17.48
N HIS A 488 -19.81 -43.35 16.63
CA HIS A 488 -19.11 -42.14 17.01
C HIS A 488 -19.68 -40.90 16.31
N GLY A 489 -19.83 -40.94 14.98
CA GLY A 489 -20.36 -39.84 14.19
C GLY A 489 -19.34 -38.73 13.94
N PRO A 490 -19.80 -37.54 13.47
CA PRO A 490 -18.93 -36.45 13.06
C PRO A 490 -18.35 -35.68 14.25
N SER A 491 -17.10 -35.22 14.12
CA SER A 491 -16.43 -34.32 15.06
C SER A 491 -16.52 -32.87 14.57
N VAL A 492 -17.45 -32.12 15.14
CA VAL A 492 -17.79 -30.76 14.69
C VAL A 492 -16.66 -29.75 14.90
N GLU A 493 -15.78 -29.97 15.87
CA GLU A 493 -14.65 -29.07 16.14
C GLU A 493 -13.58 -29.11 15.04
N LEU A 494 -13.55 -30.20 14.26
CA LEU A 494 -12.60 -30.47 13.18
C LEU A 494 -13.14 -30.10 11.79
N GLN A 495 -14.34 -29.51 11.70
CA GLN A 495 -14.91 -28.99 10.45
C GLN A 495 -14.25 -27.67 10.07
N TRP A 496 -12.95 -27.72 9.80
CA TRP A 496 -12.15 -26.58 9.39
C TRP A 496 -12.40 -26.26 7.90
N PRO A 497 -12.15 -25.02 7.45
CA PRO A 497 -12.37 -24.60 6.07
C PRO A 497 -11.23 -25.08 5.15
N PHE A 498 -11.05 -26.40 5.07
CA PHE A 498 -9.99 -27.05 4.27
C PHE A 498 -10.06 -26.71 2.78
N ASP A 499 -11.28 -26.52 2.25
CA ASP A 499 -11.53 -26.08 0.87
C ASP A 499 -10.90 -24.69 0.59
N GLN A 500 -11.00 -23.77 1.55
CA GLN A 500 -10.41 -22.43 1.45
C GLN A 500 -8.89 -22.44 1.65
N TRP A 501 -8.34 -23.51 2.23
CA TRP A 501 -6.91 -23.66 2.48
C TRP A 501 -6.20 -24.45 1.37
N GLY A 502 -6.91 -24.85 0.31
CA GLY A 502 -6.33 -25.53 -0.85
C GLY A 502 -6.09 -27.02 -0.66
N VAL A 503 -6.85 -27.67 0.23
CA VAL A 503 -6.80 -29.13 0.42
C VAL A 503 -7.63 -29.84 -0.65
N ASP A 504 -7.10 -30.94 -1.19
CA ASP A 504 -7.74 -31.73 -2.25
C ASP A 504 -8.45 -33.00 -1.74
N ALA A 505 -8.06 -33.51 -0.58
CA ALA A 505 -8.77 -34.59 0.10
C ALA A 505 -8.50 -34.60 1.60
N VAL A 506 -9.50 -35.03 2.37
CA VAL A 506 -9.38 -35.23 3.82
C VAL A 506 -9.64 -36.69 4.17
N LEU A 507 -8.73 -37.32 4.92
CA LEU A 507 -8.83 -38.72 5.34
C LEU A 507 -8.94 -38.82 6.87
N ALA A 508 -9.80 -39.72 7.34
CA ALA A 508 -10.02 -39.96 8.77
C ALA A 508 -10.35 -41.43 9.06
N GLY A 509 -10.33 -41.82 10.34
CA GLY A 509 -10.73 -43.14 10.85
C GLY A 509 -11.82 -43.00 11.91
N HIS A 510 -11.59 -43.58 13.10
CA HIS A 510 -12.37 -43.55 14.34
C HIS A 510 -13.76 -44.20 14.27
N ASP A 511 -14.55 -43.87 13.26
CA ASP A 511 -15.77 -44.57 12.96
C ASP A 511 -15.44 -45.81 12.14
N HIS A 512 -15.73 -46.99 12.69
CA HIS A 512 -15.36 -48.26 12.08
C HIS A 512 -16.27 -48.65 10.88
N ILE A 513 -16.34 -47.75 9.89
CA ILE A 513 -17.01 -47.88 8.60
C ILE A 513 -16.09 -47.32 7.51
N TYR A 514 -16.36 -47.67 6.26
CA TYR A 514 -15.88 -46.90 5.11
C TYR A 514 -16.97 -45.93 4.67
N GLU A 515 -16.63 -44.67 4.46
CA GLU A 515 -17.56 -43.66 3.95
C GLU A 515 -16.82 -42.61 3.13
N ARG A 516 -17.46 -42.17 2.04
CA ARG A 516 -17.04 -41.02 1.25
C ARG A 516 -18.16 -39.97 1.25
N ILE A 517 -17.82 -38.77 1.67
CA ILE A 517 -18.68 -37.57 1.70
C ILE A 517 -18.02 -36.52 0.80
N VAL A 518 -18.78 -35.79 0.00
CA VAL A 518 -18.22 -34.76 -0.89
C VAL A 518 -18.87 -33.41 -0.58
N LYS A 519 -18.13 -32.51 0.07
CA LYS A 519 -18.60 -31.17 0.42
C LYS A 519 -18.12 -30.17 -0.65
N GLY A 520 -19.04 -29.71 -1.49
CA GLY A 520 -18.66 -28.96 -2.68
C GLY A 520 -17.88 -29.87 -3.64
N ASP A 521 -16.60 -29.57 -3.85
CA ASP A 521 -15.70 -30.38 -4.67
C ASP A 521 -14.69 -31.20 -3.81
N LEU A 522 -14.65 -30.98 -2.48
CA LEU A 522 -13.68 -31.61 -1.58
C LEU A 522 -14.20 -32.96 -1.04
N PRO A 523 -13.54 -34.09 -1.37
CA PRO A 523 -13.86 -35.38 -0.79
C PRO A 523 -13.30 -35.55 0.64
N TYR A 524 -14.14 -36.11 1.51
CA TYR A 524 -13.83 -36.56 2.85
C TYR A 524 -14.02 -38.08 2.92
N PHE A 525 -13.01 -38.79 3.39
CA PHE A 525 -13.03 -40.25 3.53
C PHE A 525 -12.91 -40.66 4.99
N VAL A 526 -13.79 -41.56 5.43
CA VAL A 526 -13.67 -42.31 6.68
C VAL A 526 -13.19 -43.72 6.33
N VAL A 527 -12.07 -44.15 6.89
CA VAL A 527 -11.37 -45.42 6.57
C VAL A 527 -11.12 -46.22 7.86
N GLY A 528 -12.12 -46.37 8.73
CA GLY A 528 -11.97 -47.06 10.02
C GLY A 528 -12.17 -48.58 9.99
N VAL A 529 -12.03 -49.22 8.82
CA VAL A 529 -12.36 -50.64 8.62
C VAL A 529 -11.12 -51.49 8.32
N SER A 530 -9.99 -51.19 8.97
CA SER A 530 -8.71 -51.83 8.64
C SER A 530 -8.26 -52.91 9.63
N GLY A 531 -8.98 -53.13 10.74
CA GLY A 531 -8.65 -54.22 11.66
C GLY A 531 -9.44 -54.32 12.97
N SER A 532 -10.11 -53.23 13.39
CA SER A 532 -10.94 -53.18 14.59
C SER A 532 -12.44 -53.22 14.28
N GLY A 533 -13.22 -53.94 15.10
CA GLY A 533 -14.55 -54.46 14.73
C GLY A 533 -15.53 -53.46 14.07
N LEU A 534 -16.24 -53.90 13.03
CA LEU A 534 -17.11 -53.05 12.21
C LEU A 534 -18.28 -52.43 12.99
N SER A 535 -18.57 -51.16 12.71
CA SER A 535 -19.68 -50.40 13.30
C SER A 535 -20.92 -50.35 12.40
N GLY A 536 -22.07 -50.06 13.01
CA GLY A 536 -23.31 -49.80 12.28
C GLY A 536 -23.27 -48.46 11.53
N ILE A 537 -24.04 -48.35 10.47
CA ILE A 537 -24.24 -47.11 9.70
C ILE A 537 -25.52 -46.42 10.16
N SER A 538 -25.48 -45.09 10.38
CA SER A 538 -26.64 -44.29 10.74
C SER A 538 -27.75 -44.38 9.66
N PRO A 539 -29.04 -44.55 10.04
CA PRO A 539 -30.14 -44.50 9.09
C PRO A 539 -30.37 -43.09 8.51
N ASN A 540 -29.79 -42.06 9.14
CA ASN A 540 -29.84 -40.67 8.69
C ASN A 540 -28.39 -40.22 8.37
N PRO A 541 -27.89 -40.43 7.14
CA PRO A 541 -26.57 -39.96 6.74
C PRO A 541 -26.46 -38.44 6.71
N ASP A 542 -25.22 -37.96 6.67
CA ASP A 542 -24.92 -36.62 6.16
C ASP A 542 -25.56 -36.43 4.76
N PRO A 543 -26.19 -35.28 4.46
CA PRO A 543 -26.81 -35.02 3.15
C PRO A 543 -25.87 -35.18 1.95
N ASP A 544 -24.58 -34.93 2.16
CA ASP A 544 -23.55 -34.96 1.12
C ASP A 544 -22.78 -36.30 1.08
N CYS A 545 -23.28 -37.29 1.81
CA CYS A 545 -22.80 -38.66 1.78
C CYS A 545 -22.97 -39.26 0.37
N ALA A 546 -21.84 -39.58 -0.26
CA ALA A 546 -21.80 -40.15 -1.59
C ALA A 546 -21.79 -41.69 -1.57
N PHE A 547 -21.05 -42.29 -0.62
CA PHE A 547 -20.93 -43.75 -0.52
C PHE A 547 -20.66 -44.19 0.93
N ARG A 548 -21.17 -45.38 1.32
CA ARG A 548 -20.92 -46.00 2.64
C ARG A 548 -20.82 -47.52 2.53
N TYR A 549 -19.95 -48.10 3.33
CA TYR A 549 -19.71 -49.54 3.39
C TYR A 549 -19.29 -49.98 4.79
N ASN A 550 -19.86 -51.06 5.30
CA ASN A 550 -19.53 -51.61 6.62
C ASN A 550 -19.66 -53.14 6.70
N THR A 551 -19.56 -53.83 5.56
CA THR A 551 -19.79 -55.29 5.48
C THR A 551 -18.51 -56.11 5.44
N GLY A 552 -17.34 -55.46 5.39
CA GLY A 552 -16.03 -56.11 5.35
C GLY A 552 -14.90 -55.14 5.73
N PHE A 553 -13.71 -55.70 5.93
CA PHE A 553 -12.49 -54.95 6.20
C PHE A 553 -11.71 -54.69 4.90
N GLY A 554 -10.94 -53.62 4.87
CA GLY A 554 -10.26 -53.19 3.65
C GLY A 554 -9.29 -52.03 3.86
N THR A 555 -8.79 -51.50 2.74
CA THR A 555 -7.89 -50.35 2.68
C THR A 555 -8.30 -49.44 1.51
N LEU A 556 -8.07 -48.13 1.64
CA LEU A 556 -8.24 -47.18 0.56
C LEU A 556 -6.91 -47.01 -0.16
N LEU A 557 -6.84 -47.32 -1.45
CA LEU A 557 -5.67 -47.07 -2.28
C LEU A 557 -5.79 -45.70 -2.94
N ILE A 558 -4.77 -44.87 -2.79
CA ILE A 558 -4.61 -43.59 -3.49
C ILE A 558 -3.56 -43.80 -4.58
N GLU A 559 -3.90 -43.50 -5.83
CA GLU A 559 -2.98 -43.48 -6.96
C GLU A 559 -2.97 -42.06 -7.53
N ALA A 560 -1.83 -41.37 -7.49
CA ALA A 560 -1.74 -39.98 -7.90
C ALA A 560 -0.56 -39.69 -8.83
N CYS A 561 -0.79 -38.93 -9.89
CA CYS A 561 0.22 -38.26 -10.71
C CYS A 561 0.07 -36.73 -10.58
N ALA A 562 0.88 -35.93 -11.28
CA ALA A 562 0.73 -34.46 -11.24
C ALA A 562 -0.65 -33.96 -11.72
N ALA A 563 -1.34 -34.70 -12.59
CA ALA A 563 -2.59 -34.28 -13.21
C ALA A 563 -3.85 -34.91 -12.60
N SER A 564 -3.74 -36.02 -11.85
CA SER A 564 -4.90 -36.72 -11.28
C SER A 564 -4.58 -37.45 -9.98
N MET A 565 -5.60 -37.62 -9.14
CA MET A 565 -5.56 -38.49 -7.96
C MET A 565 -6.83 -39.34 -7.88
N THR A 566 -6.64 -40.67 -7.83
CA THR A 566 -7.72 -41.67 -7.77
C THR A 566 -7.70 -42.38 -6.44
N PHE A 567 -8.89 -42.53 -5.84
CA PHE A 567 -9.14 -43.17 -4.56
C PHE A 567 -9.98 -44.43 -4.80
N THR A 568 -9.43 -45.60 -4.53
CA THR A 568 -10.11 -46.88 -4.72
C THR A 568 -10.16 -47.65 -3.41
N PHE A 569 -11.36 -47.89 -2.87
CA PHE A 569 -11.51 -48.70 -1.66
C PHE A 569 -11.57 -50.18 -2.02
N HIS A 570 -10.61 -50.95 -1.50
CA HIS A 570 -10.49 -52.39 -1.67
C HIS A 570 -10.91 -53.11 -0.39
N SER A 571 -11.98 -53.88 -0.45
CA SER A 571 -12.43 -54.79 0.59
C SER A 571 -11.89 -56.20 0.36
N ILE A 572 -11.53 -56.89 1.43
CA ILE A 572 -11.17 -58.32 1.40
C ILE A 572 -12.35 -59.17 0.90
N ALA A 573 -13.57 -58.81 1.30
CA ALA A 573 -14.77 -59.61 1.02
C ALA A 573 -15.28 -59.40 -0.41
N ASP A 574 -15.26 -58.16 -0.89
CA ASP A 574 -15.99 -57.73 -2.09
C ASP A 574 -15.08 -57.20 -3.22
N GLY A 575 -13.76 -57.12 -3.01
CA GLY A 575 -12.83 -56.53 -3.97
C GLY A 575 -12.95 -55.00 -4.01
N VAL A 576 -12.94 -54.40 -5.20
CA VAL A 576 -13.16 -52.94 -5.34
C VAL A 576 -14.61 -52.61 -5.07
N VAL A 577 -14.87 -51.73 -4.10
CA VAL A 577 -16.24 -51.37 -3.70
C VAL A 577 -16.60 -49.90 -3.96
N ASP A 578 -15.63 -49.00 -3.98
CA ASP A 578 -15.81 -47.58 -4.34
C ASP A 578 -14.57 -47.08 -5.09
N THR A 579 -14.79 -46.20 -6.05
CA THR A 579 -13.73 -45.49 -6.78
C THR A 579 -14.16 -44.04 -6.96
N TYR A 580 -13.27 -43.11 -6.63
CA TYR A 580 -13.47 -41.67 -6.80
C TYR A 580 -12.20 -41.03 -7.34
N GLN A 581 -12.34 -40.01 -8.19
CA GLN A 581 -11.21 -39.38 -8.86
C GLN A 581 -11.34 -37.87 -8.79
N VAL A 582 -10.21 -37.20 -8.53
CA VAL A 582 -10.04 -35.76 -8.66
C VAL A 582 -8.99 -35.47 -9.74
N GLY A 583 -9.08 -34.31 -10.39
CA GLY A 583 -8.20 -33.92 -11.50
C GLY A 583 -8.58 -34.50 -12.87
N ALA A 584 -7.58 -34.58 -13.75
CA ALA A 584 -7.70 -35.09 -15.12
C ALA A 584 -8.10 -36.56 -15.15
N THR A 585 -8.60 -37.05 -16.29
CA THR A 585 -9.11 -38.44 -16.42
C THR A 585 -8.02 -39.51 -16.56
N SER A 586 -6.77 -39.11 -16.82
CA SER A 586 -5.63 -40.02 -17.04
C SER A 586 -4.36 -39.44 -16.42
N CYS A 587 -3.44 -40.32 -16.03
CA CYS A 587 -2.13 -39.97 -15.52
C CYS A 587 -1.04 -39.83 -16.60
N ILE A 588 -1.40 -40.04 -17.88
CA ILE A 588 -0.49 -39.88 -19.01
C ILE A 588 -0.59 -38.42 -19.49
N ASN A 589 0.50 -37.66 -19.37
CA ASN A 589 0.65 -36.39 -20.07
C ASN A 589 0.73 -36.67 -21.58
N GLU A 590 -0.20 -36.14 -22.36
CA GLU A 590 -0.13 -36.19 -23.83
C GLU A 590 0.57 -34.92 -24.30
N PRO A 591 1.43 -34.95 -25.34
CA PRO A 591 1.97 -33.71 -25.89
C PRO A 591 0.82 -32.80 -26.36
N PRO A 592 1.04 -31.48 -26.38
CA PRO A 592 0.09 -30.58 -26.98
C PRO A 592 -0.14 -30.95 -28.44
N VAL A 593 -1.32 -30.63 -28.97
CA VAL A 593 -1.60 -30.78 -30.40
C VAL A 593 -1.44 -29.41 -31.07
N ALA A 594 -0.30 -29.21 -31.74
CA ALA A 594 -0.01 -27.99 -32.48
C ALA A 594 -0.67 -28.03 -33.87
N VAL A 595 -1.35 -26.96 -34.28
CA VAL A 595 -2.15 -26.92 -35.50
C VAL A 595 -1.65 -25.85 -36.45
N ASP A 596 -1.43 -26.21 -37.73
CA ASP A 596 -0.94 -25.27 -38.75
C ASP A 596 -1.78 -23.98 -38.83
N ASP A 597 -1.09 -22.85 -38.91
CA ASP A 597 -1.66 -21.52 -39.00
C ASP A 597 -1.56 -20.93 -40.39
N SER A 598 -2.47 -20.00 -40.68
CA SER A 598 -2.36 -19.17 -41.87
C SER A 598 -2.80 -17.73 -41.62
N VAL A 599 -2.04 -16.79 -42.17
CA VAL A 599 -2.31 -15.36 -42.08
C VAL A 599 -2.04 -14.69 -43.42
N SER A 600 -2.69 -13.55 -43.67
CA SER A 600 -2.42 -12.72 -44.83
C SER A 600 -2.11 -11.29 -44.43
N THR A 601 -1.20 -10.65 -45.15
CA THR A 601 -0.91 -9.22 -45.03
C THR A 601 -0.65 -8.61 -46.41
N SER A 602 -0.53 -7.29 -46.50
CA SER A 602 -0.05 -6.60 -47.70
C SER A 602 1.45 -6.30 -47.60
N GLU A 603 2.09 -6.10 -48.75
CA GLU A 603 3.48 -5.67 -48.82
C GLU A 603 3.74 -4.46 -47.90
N GLY A 604 4.83 -4.51 -47.14
CA GLY A 604 5.23 -3.44 -46.20
C GLY A 604 4.39 -3.32 -44.92
N VAL A 605 3.36 -4.15 -44.74
CA VAL A 605 2.50 -4.13 -43.54
C VAL A 605 2.81 -5.32 -42.64
N SER A 606 3.22 -5.04 -41.41
CA SER A 606 3.43 -6.07 -40.39
C SER A 606 2.11 -6.69 -39.93
N VAL A 607 2.14 -7.96 -39.58
CA VAL A 607 0.97 -8.70 -39.08
C VAL A 607 1.29 -9.45 -37.79
N LEU A 608 0.33 -9.47 -36.87
CA LEU A 608 0.38 -10.28 -35.66
C LEU A 608 -0.20 -11.66 -35.96
N VAL A 609 0.48 -12.70 -35.53
CA VAL A 609 0.08 -14.10 -35.65
C VAL A 609 -0.03 -14.67 -34.25
N ASP A 610 -1.22 -15.13 -33.87
CA ASP A 610 -1.45 -15.89 -32.64
C ASP A 610 -1.43 -17.37 -33.00
N VAL A 611 -0.34 -18.05 -32.65
CA VAL A 611 -0.10 -19.45 -33.07
C VAL A 611 -0.67 -20.47 -32.08
N VAL A 612 -1.08 -20.04 -30.88
CA VAL A 612 -1.67 -20.93 -29.87
C VAL A 612 -3.19 -20.90 -29.88
N ALA A 613 -3.80 -20.04 -30.70
CA ALA A 613 -5.25 -19.83 -30.75
C ALA A 613 -6.05 -21.08 -31.16
N ASN A 614 -5.44 -21.97 -31.95
CA ASN A 614 -6.01 -23.20 -32.49
C ASN A 614 -5.34 -24.48 -31.93
N ASP A 615 -4.33 -24.34 -31.07
CA ASP A 615 -3.65 -25.43 -30.41
C ASP A 615 -4.49 -26.00 -29.26
N VAL A 616 -4.33 -27.29 -28.99
CA VAL A 616 -5.17 -27.98 -27.99
C VAL A 616 -4.29 -28.75 -27.03
N ASP A 617 -4.32 -28.33 -25.77
CA ASP A 617 -3.81 -29.05 -24.61
C ASP A 617 -4.43 -28.49 -23.32
N ALA A 618 -4.65 -29.32 -22.29
CA ALA A 618 -5.25 -28.88 -21.03
C ALA A 618 -4.28 -28.07 -20.15
N ASN A 619 -2.98 -28.20 -20.39
CA ASN A 619 -1.87 -27.63 -19.65
C ASN A 619 -0.81 -27.03 -20.59
N LEU A 620 -1.25 -26.48 -21.74
CA LEU A 620 -0.40 -25.76 -22.69
C LEU A 620 0.41 -24.65 -22.00
N ASP A 621 1.73 -24.68 -22.12
CA ASP A 621 2.59 -23.60 -21.65
C ASP A 621 2.86 -22.63 -22.80
N VAL A 622 2.07 -21.56 -22.86
CA VAL A 622 2.18 -20.50 -23.87
C VAL A 622 3.56 -19.80 -23.83
N GLY A 623 4.23 -19.78 -22.67
CA GLY A 623 5.56 -19.19 -22.52
C GLY A 623 6.68 -20.05 -23.14
N SER A 624 6.40 -21.33 -23.41
CA SER A 624 7.34 -22.25 -24.07
C SER A 624 7.41 -22.05 -25.59
N VAL A 625 6.45 -21.32 -26.18
CA VAL A 625 6.31 -21.13 -27.62
C VAL A 625 7.57 -20.49 -28.21
N ASN A 626 8.21 -21.23 -29.10
CA ASN A 626 9.43 -20.76 -29.75
C ASN A 626 9.55 -21.26 -31.18
N VAL A 627 10.40 -20.61 -31.96
CA VAL A 627 10.70 -21.02 -33.34
C VAL A 627 11.70 -22.16 -33.32
N VAL A 628 11.38 -23.28 -33.98
CA VAL A 628 12.21 -24.49 -33.91
C VAL A 628 12.43 -25.10 -35.30
N CYS A 629 13.63 -24.92 -35.85
CA CYS A 629 14.28 -25.87 -36.78
C CYS A 629 15.71 -25.42 -37.18
N GLY A 630 16.66 -26.36 -37.23
CA GLY A 630 18.02 -26.15 -37.74
C GLY A 630 18.10 -26.00 -39.26
N GLY A 631 17.59 -24.89 -39.81
CA GLY A 631 17.73 -24.51 -41.21
C GLY A 631 16.43 -24.25 -41.99
N CYS A 632 15.26 -24.41 -41.37
CA CYS A 632 13.94 -24.18 -41.99
C CYS A 632 13.05 -23.20 -41.20
N GLY A 633 13.57 -22.59 -40.13
CA GLY A 633 12.75 -22.05 -39.04
C GLY A 633 12.40 -20.56 -39.12
N LEU A 634 13.04 -19.77 -39.98
CA LEU A 634 12.71 -18.35 -40.09
C LEU A 634 12.09 -18.05 -41.46
N PRO A 635 11.22 -17.05 -41.54
CA PRO A 635 10.73 -16.56 -42.82
C PRO A 635 11.91 -16.13 -43.72
N ASP A 636 11.85 -16.48 -45.00
CA ASP A 636 12.91 -16.18 -45.97
C ASP A 636 12.85 -14.71 -46.46
N PHE A 637 11.70 -14.05 -46.32
CA PHE A 637 11.39 -12.74 -46.89
C PHE A 637 10.70 -11.80 -45.90
N GLY A 638 11.09 -11.89 -44.62
CA GLY A 638 10.68 -10.94 -43.59
C GLY A 638 11.37 -11.14 -42.25
N VAL A 639 11.09 -10.24 -41.32
CA VAL A 639 11.59 -10.26 -39.94
C VAL A 639 10.48 -10.75 -39.01
N LEU A 640 10.77 -11.82 -38.27
CA LEU A 640 9.89 -12.36 -37.25
C LEU A 640 10.33 -11.91 -35.85
N THR A 641 9.38 -11.46 -35.02
CA THR A 641 9.59 -11.12 -33.61
C THR A 641 8.71 -12.01 -32.74
N ASN A 642 9.32 -12.77 -31.82
CA ASN A 642 8.60 -13.55 -30.81
C ASN A 642 8.27 -12.67 -29.59
N HIS A 643 7.02 -12.69 -29.14
CA HIS A 643 6.58 -11.95 -27.95
C HIS A 643 6.58 -12.79 -26.67
N VAL A 644 6.85 -14.09 -26.77
CA VAL A 644 6.93 -15.04 -25.63
C VAL A 644 5.60 -15.14 -24.87
N ASP A 645 4.50 -14.89 -25.58
CA ASP A 645 3.12 -14.94 -25.09
C ASP A 645 2.20 -15.72 -26.04
N GLY A 646 2.79 -16.57 -26.90
CA GLY A 646 2.08 -17.33 -27.93
C GLY A 646 1.85 -16.56 -29.22
N THR A 647 2.30 -15.30 -29.32
CA THR A 647 2.16 -14.49 -30.52
C THR A 647 3.50 -14.12 -31.16
N PHE A 648 3.47 -13.93 -32.48
CA PHE A 648 4.58 -13.45 -33.29
C PHE A 648 4.17 -12.22 -34.11
N THR A 649 5.07 -11.27 -34.30
CA THR A 649 4.92 -10.24 -35.34
C THR A 649 5.81 -10.57 -36.52
N TYR A 650 5.21 -10.69 -37.70
CA TYR A 650 5.91 -10.82 -38.97
C TYR A 650 5.89 -9.48 -39.72
N ALA A 651 7.06 -9.00 -40.13
CA ALA A 651 7.23 -7.82 -40.97
C ALA A 651 7.85 -8.24 -42.31
N PRO A 652 7.12 -8.18 -43.44
CA PRO A 652 7.68 -8.58 -44.74
C PRO A 652 8.82 -7.64 -45.16
N ASP A 653 9.79 -8.18 -45.89
CA ASP A 653 10.82 -7.39 -46.54
C ASP A 653 10.20 -6.40 -47.52
N ALA A 654 10.80 -5.22 -47.64
CA ALA A 654 10.36 -4.22 -48.61
C ALA A 654 10.42 -4.79 -50.03
N GLY A 655 9.32 -4.71 -50.81
CA GLY A 655 9.26 -5.29 -52.15
C GLY A 655 8.67 -6.70 -52.21
N PHE A 656 8.48 -7.40 -51.08
CA PHE A 656 8.10 -8.81 -51.10
C PHE A 656 6.59 -9.01 -51.31
N VAL A 657 6.26 -9.85 -52.30
CA VAL A 657 4.90 -10.34 -52.59
C VAL A 657 5.02 -11.84 -52.87
N GLY A 658 4.26 -12.66 -52.13
CA GLY A 658 4.38 -14.11 -52.20
C GLY A 658 3.99 -14.80 -50.89
N GLU A 659 4.26 -16.10 -50.82
CA GLU A 659 4.12 -16.89 -49.58
C GLU A 659 5.45 -16.95 -48.84
N ASP A 660 5.42 -16.80 -47.53
CA ASP A 660 6.52 -17.04 -46.60
C ASP A 660 6.06 -17.95 -45.46
N SER A 661 6.97 -18.53 -44.68
CA SER A 661 6.59 -19.47 -43.62
C SER A 661 7.61 -19.61 -42.52
N PHE A 662 7.16 -20.02 -41.34
CA PHE A 662 8.03 -20.45 -40.24
C PHE A 662 7.37 -21.61 -39.48
N VAL A 663 8.18 -22.35 -38.71
CA VAL A 663 7.70 -23.46 -37.86
C VAL A 663 7.93 -23.07 -36.41
N TYR A 664 6.88 -23.22 -35.60
CA TYR A 664 6.98 -23.07 -34.15
C TYR A 664 6.85 -24.43 -33.46
N GLU A 665 7.38 -24.50 -32.24
CA GLU A 665 7.16 -25.57 -31.28
C GLU A 665 6.50 -24.96 -30.05
N VAL A 666 5.56 -25.69 -29.48
CA VAL A 666 4.92 -25.37 -28.20
C VAL A 666 4.96 -26.62 -27.34
N CYS A 667 5.21 -26.42 -26.05
CA CYS A 667 5.25 -27.48 -25.05
C CYS A 667 4.11 -27.30 -24.04
N ASP A 668 3.72 -28.39 -23.40
CA ASP A 668 2.92 -28.35 -22.19
C ASP A 668 3.81 -28.14 -20.95
N THR A 669 3.20 -27.91 -19.79
CA THR A 669 3.92 -27.80 -18.51
C THR A 669 4.62 -29.09 -18.06
N GLY A 670 4.33 -30.23 -18.70
CA GLY A 670 5.03 -31.51 -18.54
C GLY A 670 6.21 -31.70 -19.49
N LEU A 671 6.57 -30.65 -20.26
CA LEU A 671 7.71 -30.59 -21.19
C LEU A 671 7.59 -31.54 -22.39
N LEU A 672 6.40 -32.01 -22.73
CA LEU A 672 6.15 -32.62 -24.03
C LEU A 672 5.79 -31.53 -25.03
N CYS A 673 6.24 -31.67 -26.28
CA CYS A 673 6.11 -30.62 -27.28
C CYS A 673 5.57 -31.17 -28.61
N ASP A 674 4.94 -30.29 -29.38
CA ASP A 674 4.54 -30.53 -30.76
C ASP A 674 4.84 -29.28 -31.60
N SER A 675 4.89 -29.43 -32.92
CA SER A 675 5.29 -28.38 -33.84
C SER A 675 4.31 -28.21 -35.00
N ALA A 676 4.08 -26.97 -35.42
CA ALA A 676 3.20 -26.65 -36.54
C ALA A 676 3.78 -25.57 -37.46
N LEU A 677 3.27 -25.54 -38.71
CA LEU A 677 3.68 -24.62 -39.75
C LEU A 677 2.77 -23.38 -39.77
N VAL A 678 3.37 -22.20 -39.77
CA VAL A 678 2.69 -20.94 -40.07
C VAL A 678 2.94 -20.57 -41.52
N THR A 679 1.87 -20.40 -42.29
CA THR A 679 1.93 -19.89 -43.68
C THR A 679 1.47 -18.44 -43.75
N ILE A 680 2.30 -17.56 -44.30
CA ILE A 680 2.01 -16.13 -44.46
C ILE A 680 1.87 -15.79 -45.93
N THR A 681 0.72 -15.23 -46.34
CA THR A 681 0.52 -14.72 -47.70
C THR A 681 0.65 -13.20 -47.74
N VAL A 682 1.66 -12.69 -48.42
CA VAL A 682 1.87 -11.25 -48.65
C VAL A 682 1.34 -10.86 -50.03
N SER A 683 0.29 -10.04 -50.04
CA SER A 683 -0.34 -9.54 -51.28
C SER A 683 0.25 -8.20 -51.69
N ALA A 684 0.36 -7.95 -53.00
CA ALA A 684 0.75 -6.64 -53.52
C ALA A 684 -0.27 -5.58 -53.10
N VAL A 685 0.22 -4.39 -52.74
CA VAL A 685 -0.62 -3.19 -52.67
C VAL A 685 -0.94 -2.77 -54.11
N VAL A 686 -2.21 -2.60 -54.43
CA VAL A 686 -2.61 -2.07 -55.74
C VAL A 686 -2.49 -0.55 -55.67
N ASN A 687 -1.59 0.03 -56.46
CA ASN A 687 -1.48 1.49 -56.59
C ASN A 687 -2.80 2.06 -57.16
N GLU A 688 -3.43 2.99 -56.45
CA GLU A 688 -4.60 3.75 -56.90
C GLU A 688 -4.14 5.13 -57.40
N PRO A 689 -4.82 5.75 -58.39
CA PRO A 689 -4.50 7.13 -58.78
C PRO A 689 -4.75 8.09 -57.62
N PRO A 690 -4.06 9.25 -57.60
CA PRO A 690 -4.38 10.31 -56.66
C PRO A 690 -5.82 10.78 -56.83
N VAL A 691 -6.41 11.35 -55.77
CA VAL A 691 -7.71 12.02 -55.83
C VAL A 691 -7.48 13.52 -55.86
N ALA A 692 -7.62 14.13 -57.04
CA ALA A 692 -7.47 15.57 -57.24
C ALA A 692 -8.78 16.30 -56.91
N VAL A 693 -8.72 17.40 -56.14
CA VAL A 693 -9.91 18.12 -55.65
C VAL A 693 -9.95 19.55 -56.19
N ASP A 694 -11.14 19.99 -56.62
CA ASP A 694 -11.34 21.34 -57.17
C ASP A 694 -10.97 22.44 -56.15
N ASP A 695 -10.32 23.50 -56.65
CA ASP A 695 -9.84 24.64 -55.89
C ASP A 695 -10.61 25.91 -56.19
N SER A 696 -10.62 26.83 -55.22
CA SER A 696 -11.10 28.19 -55.44
C SER A 696 -10.26 29.24 -54.72
N VAL A 697 -10.04 30.38 -55.37
CA VAL A 697 -9.31 31.50 -54.80
C VAL A 697 -9.89 32.83 -55.28
N SER A 698 -9.72 33.90 -54.50
CA SER A 698 -10.14 35.25 -54.87
C SER A 698 -9.01 36.27 -54.77
N THR A 699 -9.04 37.28 -55.62
CA THR A 699 -8.11 38.43 -55.58
C THR A 699 -8.82 39.72 -55.99
N SER A 700 -8.18 40.87 -55.80
CA SER A 700 -8.66 42.15 -56.34
C SER A 700 -8.03 42.45 -57.69
N GLU A 701 -8.67 43.33 -58.47
CA GLU A 701 -8.19 43.79 -59.77
C GLU A 701 -6.73 44.26 -59.67
N GLY A 702 -5.86 43.73 -60.54
CA GLY A 702 -4.45 44.09 -60.59
C GLY A 702 -3.56 43.46 -59.51
N VAL A 703 -4.11 42.61 -58.64
CA VAL A 703 -3.35 41.89 -57.60
C VAL A 703 -3.17 40.42 -57.99
N SER A 704 -1.92 39.96 -58.07
CA SER A 704 -1.61 38.55 -58.31
C SER A 704 -1.89 37.70 -57.07
N VAL A 705 -2.26 36.44 -57.28
CA VAL A 705 -2.56 35.48 -56.22
C VAL A 705 -1.84 34.16 -56.45
N VAL A 706 -1.40 33.53 -55.37
CA VAL A 706 -0.81 32.18 -55.39
C VAL A 706 -1.91 31.20 -54.96
N VAL A 707 -2.04 30.09 -55.67
CA VAL A 707 -2.91 28.98 -55.31
C VAL A 707 -2.06 27.72 -55.17
N ASP A 708 -2.26 26.99 -54.08
CA ASP A 708 -1.65 25.69 -53.82
C ASP A 708 -2.70 24.64 -54.17
N VAL A 709 -2.50 23.94 -55.30
CA VAL A 709 -3.53 23.04 -55.85
C VAL A 709 -3.43 21.63 -55.28
N VAL A 710 -2.34 21.30 -54.60
CA VAL A 710 -2.16 19.97 -53.98
C VAL A 710 -2.54 19.97 -52.50
N ALA A 711 -2.91 21.12 -51.94
CA ALA A 711 -3.22 21.26 -50.51
C ALA A 711 -4.43 20.42 -50.06
N ASN A 712 -5.34 20.11 -50.99
CA ASN A 712 -6.58 19.35 -50.79
C ASN A 712 -6.61 18.01 -51.53
N ASP A 713 -5.54 17.65 -52.24
CA ASP A 713 -5.40 16.38 -52.94
C ASP A 713 -5.00 15.25 -51.99
N VAL A 714 -5.46 14.04 -52.28
CA VAL A 714 -5.24 12.87 -51.41
C VAL A 714 -4.66 11.71 -52.19
N ASP A 715 -3.44 11.31 -51.81
CA ASP A 715 -2.75 10.11 -52.26
C ASP A 715 -1.56 9.82 -51.34
N GLU A 716 -1.24 8.55 -51.04
CA GLU A 716 -0.15 8.21 -50.12
C GLU A 716 1.24 8.44 -50.72
N ASN A 717 1.32 8.48 -52.05
CA ASN A 717 2.54 8.55 -52.83
C ASN A 717 2.46 9.64 -53.91
N LEU A 718 1.72 10.73 -53.62
CA LEU A 718 1.55 11.91 -54.47
C LEU A 718 2.91 12.50 -54.89
N ASP A 719 3.14 12.63 -56.19
CA ASP A 719 4.32 13.33 -56.71
C ASP A 719 3.98 14.79 -57.00
N VAL A 720 4.21 15.67 -56.04
CA VAL A 720 3.99 17.12 -56.19
C VAL A 720 4.81 17.73 -57.35
N GLY A 721 5.95 17.12 -57.71
CA GLY A 721 6.75 17.55 -58.85
C GLY A 721 6.12 17.21 -60.21
N SER A 722 5.13 16.31 -60.23
CA SER A 722 4.37 15.95 -61.43
C SER A 722 3.28 16.97 -61.78
N VAL A 723 2.92 17.85 -60.84
CA VAL A 723 1.82 18.81 -60.98
C VAL A 723 2.06 19.73 -62.17
N ASN A 724 1.13 19.65 -63.12
CA ASN A 724 1.21 20.46 -64.32
C ASN A 724 -0.19 20.81 -64.84
N VAL A 725 -0.26 21.76 -65.77
CA VAL A 725 -1.53 22.08 -66.42
C VAL A 725 -1.95 20.90 -67.28
N ALA A 726 -3.13 20.34 -66.98
CA ALA A 726 -3.69 19.18 -67.67
C ALA A 726 -3.93 19.54 -69.15
N CYS A 727 -3.35 18.73 -70.05
CA CYS A 727 -3.37 18.87 -71.51
C CYS A 727 -3.20 20.30 -72.05
N GLY A 728 -2.04 20.61 -72.66
CA GLY A 728 -1.58 21.95 -73.10
C GLY A 728 -2.50 22.80 -74.00
N GLY A 729 -3.70 23.12 -73.53
CA GLY A 729 -4.79 23.82 -74.21
C GLY A 729 -6.20 23.64 -73.61
N CYS A 730 -6.42 22.81 -72.58
CA CYS A 730 -7.78 22.47 -72.09
C CYS A 730 -8.36 23.40 -71.01
N GLY A 731 -7.59 24.35 -70.50
CA GLY A 731 -8.08 25.32 -69.53
C GLY A 731 -6.95 26.12 -68.93
N LEU A 732 -6.33 27.00 -69.72
CA LEU A 732 -5.55 28.09 -69.13
C LEU A 732 -6.52 29.23 -68.79
N PRO A 733 -6.18 30.11 -67.83
CA PRO A 733 -6.99 31.27 -67.55
C PRO A 733 -7.13 32.15 -68.80
N GLN A 734 -8.33 32.66 -69.04
CA GLN A 734 -8.65 33.50 -70.20
C GLN A 734 -8.29 34.98 -69.99
N PHE A 735 -8.24 35.42 -68.73
CA PHE A 735 -8.15 36.83 -68.31
C PHE A 735 -7.01 37.06 -67.31
N GLY A 736 -5.94 36.29 -67.44
CA GLY A 736 -4.71 36.50 -66.69
C GLY A 736 -3.56 35.58 -67.13
N VAL A 737 -2.41 35.75 -66.49
CA VAL A 737 -1.19 34.97 -66.74
C VAL A 737 -0.98 33.99 -65.60
N LEU A 738 -0.85 32.70 -65.93
CA LEU A 738 -0.53 31.63 -64.99
C LEU A 738 0.95 31.27 -65.05
N THR A 739 1.58 31.09 -63.88
CA THR A 739 2.96 30.60 -63.73
C THR A 739 2.96 29.37 -62.82
N ASN A 740 3.43 28.22 -63.33
CA ASN A 740 3.63 26.99 -62.54
C ASN A 740 5.01 27.03 -61.85
N HIS A 741 5.06 26.75 -60.55
CA HIS A 741 6.29 26.72 -59.76
C HIS A 741 6.89 25.32 -59.58
N VAL A 742 6.25 24.28 -60.14
CA VAL A 742 6.71 22.87 -60.08
C VAL A 742 6.89 22.34 -58.66
N ASP A 743 6.18 22.94 -57.71
CA ASP A 743 6.13 22.58 -56.30
C ASP A 743 4.70 22.42 -55.77
N GLY A 744 3.73 22.22 -56.69
CA GLY A 744 2.30 22.13 -56.36
C GLY A 744 1.57 23.48 -56.35
N THR A 745 2.29 24.59 -56.53
CA THR A 745 1.68 25.92 -56.54
C THR A 745 1.69 26.59 -57.91
N PHE A 746 0.67 27.42 -58.15
CA PHE A 746 0.56 28.30 -59.32
C PHE A 746 0.39 29.76 -58.89
N THR A 747 1.01 30.70 -59.59
CA THR A 747 0.68 32.13 -59.48
C THR A 747 -0.18 32.57 -60.65
N TYR A 748 -1.34 33.16 -60.33
CA TYR A 748 -2.23 33.81 -61.28
C TYR A 748 -2.13 35.33 -61.15
N ALA A 749 -1.89 36.01 -62.27
CA ALA A 749 -1.89 37.48 -62.36
C ALA A 749 -3.03 37.92 -63.29
N PRO A 750 -4.10 38.58 -62.78
CA PRO A 750 -5.21 39.01 -63.63
C PRO A 750 -4.77 40.09 -64.61
N ASP A 751 -5.42 40.13 -65.78
CA ASP A 751 -5.26 41.20 -66.75
C ASP A 751 -5.71 42.55 -66.13
N ALA A 752 -5.03 43.63 -66.49
CA ALA A 752 -5.41 44.96 -66.03
C ALA A 752 -6.85 45.29 -66.49
N GLY A 753 -7.71 45.76 -65.57
CA GLY A 753 -9.13 46.02 -65.88
C GLY A 753 -10.07 44.84 -65.61
N PHE A 754 -9.56 43.63 -65.34
CA PHE A 754 -10.40 42.45 -65.24
C PHE A 754 -11.06 42.31 -63.86
N VAL A 755 -12.39 42.18 -63.88
CA VAL A 755 -13.25 41.85 -62.73
C VAL A 755 -14.22 40.77 -63.21
N GLY A 756 -14.27 39.64 -62.50
CA GLY A 756 -15.04 38.46 -62.92
C GLY A 756 -14.38 37.14 -62.51
N GLU A 757 -14.92 36.02 -63.01
CA GLU A 757 -14.37 34.68 -62.78
C GLU A 757 -13.45 34.24 -63.92
N ASP A 758 -12.36 33.55 -63.58
CA ASP A 758 -11.45 32.87 -64.49
C ASP A 758 -11.12 31.46 -63.95
N SER A 759 -10.55 30.56 -64.76
CA SER A 759 -10.29 29.19 -64.30
C SER A 759 -9.17 28.48 -65.07
N PHE A 760 -8.58 27.45 -64.45
CA PHE A 760 -7.68 26.52 -65.11
C PHE A 760 -7.80 25.10 -64.56
N VAL A 761 -7.32 24.09 -65.30
CA VAL A 761 -7.33 22.67 -64.88
C VAL A 761 -5.90 22.17 -64.70
N TYR A 762 -5.61 21.49 -63.60
CA TYR A 762 -4.33 20.83 -63.36
C TYR A 762 -4.48 19.30 -63.35
N GLU A 763 -3.37 18.61 -63.58
CA GLU A 763 -3.21 17.16 -63.47
C GLU A 763 -2.06 16.90 -62.50
N VAL A 764 -2.26 15.93 -61.61
CA VAL A 764 -1.25 15.45 -60.67
C VAL A 764 -1.21 13.93 -60.73
N CYS A 765 -0.01 13.37 -60.63
CA CYS A 765 0.22 11.94 -60.64
C CYS A 765 0.85 11.49 -59.31
N ASP A 766 0.65 10.22 -58.98
CA ASP A 766 1.44 9.54 -57.97
C ASP A 766 2.81 9.12 -58.55
N THR A 767 3.71 8.66 -57.66
CA THR A 767 5.01 8.09 -58.07
C THR A 767 4.90 6.76 -58.83
N GLY A 768 3.72 6.12 -58.83
CA GLY A 768 3.35 4.95 -59.62
C GLY A 768 2.87 5.26 -61.05
N LEU A 769 2.83 6.55 -61.43
CA LEU A 769 2.40 7.09 -62.73
C LEU A 769 0.90 6.95 -63.03
N LEU A 770 0.04 6.81 -62.03
CA LEU A 770 -1.40 7.03 -62.19
C LEU A 770 -1.73 8.49 -61.85
N CYS A 771 -2.72 9.08 -62.52
CA CYS A 771 -2.99 10.52 -62.45
C CYS A 771 -4.49 10.82 -62.33
N ASP A 772 -4.80 11.99 -61.76
CA ASP A 772 -6.14 12.59 -61.72
C ASP A 772 -6.07 14.11 -61.95
N SER A 773 -7.21 14.75 -62.20
CA SER A 773 -7.29 16.17 -62.59
C SER A 773 -8.42 16.92 -61.91
N ALA A 774 -8.19 18.19 -61.57
CA ALA A 774 -9.20 19.06 -60.95
C ALA A 774 -9.19 20.51 -61.47
N LEU A 775 -10.28 21.22 -61.22
CA LEU A 775 -10.56 22.59 -61.66
C LEU A 775 -10.19 23.62 -60.58
N VAL A 776 -9.46 24.66 -60.96
CA VAL A 776 -9.23 25.85 -60.14
C VAL A 776 -10.11 26.99 -60.63
N THR A 777 -10.92 27.55 -59.75
CA THR A 777 -11.76 28.73 -60.01
C THR A 777 -11.19 29.98 -59.33
N ILE A 778 -11.07 31.09 -60.06
CA ILE A 778 -10.48 32.34 -59.57
C ILE A 778 -11.51 33.47 -59.69
N THR A 779 -11.84 34.15 -58.59
CA THR A 779 -12.74 35.32 -58.58
C THR A 779 -11.96 36.62 -58.39
N VAL A 780 -12.07 37.56 -59.34
CA VAL A 780 -11.41 38.88 -59.28
C VAL A 780 -12.44 39.99 -58.99
N SER A 781 -12.25 40.73 -57.90
CA SER A 781 -13.15 41.80 -57.42
C SER A 781 -12.57 43.21 -57.61
N ALA A 782 -13.43 44.24 -57.67
CA ALA A 782 -13.00 45.64 -57.76
C ALA A 782 -12.31 46.14 -56.46
N SER A 783 -11.41 47.13 -56.56
CA SER A 783 -10.71 47.75 -55.43
C SER A 783 -11.48 48.97 -54.86
N SER A 784 -11.52 49.16 -53.53
CA SER A 784 -12.07 50.35 -52.83
C SER A 784 -11.00 51.12 -52.03
N GLU A 785 -11.02 52.46 -52.03
CA GLU A 785 -10.10 53.32 -51.26
C GLU A 785 -10.74 53.82 -49.94
N GLU A 786 -9.96 53.85 -48.84
CA GLU A 786 -10.31 54.45 -47.54
C GLU A 786 -9.92 55.94 -47.47
N VAL A 787 -10.78 56.79 -46.89
CA VAL A 787 -10.62 58.25 -46.75
C VAL A 787 -10.84 58.66 -45.29
N THR A 788 -9.97 59.52 -44.74
CA THR A 788 -10.08 60.03 -43.36
C THR A 788 -10.51 61.50 -43.31
N PHE A 789 -11.40 61.84 -42.38
CA PHE A 789 -11.88 63.17 -42.03
C PHE A 789 -11.59 63.48 -40.55
N GLU A 790 -10.99 64.64 -40.26
CA GLU A 790 -10.74 65.10 -38.89
C GLU A 790 -11.07 66.58 -38.71
N GLN A 791 -11.79 66.94 -37.64
CA GLN A 791 -12.14 68.33 -37.35
C GLN A 791 -12.35 68.60 -35.85
N ARG A 792 -11.82 69.71 -35.33
CA ARG A 792 -12.10 70.20 -33.96
C ARG A 792 -13.34 71.09 -33.94
N ILE A 793 -14.00 71.17 -32.78
CA ILE A 793 -15.02 72.19 -32.52
C ILE A 793 -14.41 73.57 -32.74
N GLY A 794 -15.06 74.39 -33.59
CA GLY A 794 -14.48 75.63 -34.11
C GLY A 794 -15.02 76.92 -33.49
N VAL A 795 -16.10 76.85 -32.70
CA VAL A 795 -16.73 78.01 -32.04
C VAL A 795 -17.36 77.60 -30.71
N GLY A 796 -17.43 78.52 -29.75
CA GLY A 796 -17.96 78.23 -28.40
C GLY A 796 -19.46 77.94 -28.34
N SER A 797 -20.22 78.23 -29.40
CA SER A 797 -21.63 77.84 -29.50
C SER A 797 -21.84 76.40 -29.97
N ASP A 798 -20.76 75.67 -30.24
CA ASP A 798 -20.79 74.28 -30.69
C ASP A 798 -20.37 73.29 -29.60
N ASP A 799 -19.96 73.76 -28.42
CA ASP A 799 -19.78 72.96 -27.22
C ASP A 799 -20.55 73.56 -26.03
N ALA A 800 -21.57 72.83 -25.59
CA ALA A 800 -22.57 73.34 -24.69
C ALA A 800 -22.77 72.45 -23.47
N GLU A 801 -22.99 73.06 -22.31
CA GLU A 801 -23.31 72.35 -21.07
C GLU A 801 -24.69 72.76 -20.56
N GLU A 802 -25.57 71.78 -20.36
CA GLU A 802 -26.93 72.04 -19.89
C GLU A 802 -27.18 71.45 -18.50
N ARG A 803 -27.44 72.33 -17.53
CA ARG A 803 -27.75 71.97 -16.13
C ARG A 803 -29.13 71.33 -15.99
N PRO A 804 -29.44 70.64 -14.86
CA PRO A 804 -30.78 70.09 -14.60
C PRO A 804 -31.92 71.11 -14.66
N SER A 805 -31.62 72.39 -14.45
CA SER A 805 -32.59 73.49 -14.56
C SER A 805 -32.96 73.83 -16.02
N GLY A 806 -32.33 73.18 -17.00
CA GLY A 806 -32.44 73.47 -18.43
C GLY A 806 -31.50 74.58 -18.90
N ARG A 807 -30.77 75.26 -18.01
CA ARG A 807 -29.89 76.38 -18.39
C ARG A 807 -28.67 75.88 -19.16
N VAL A 808 -28.47 76.41 -20.37
CA VAL A 808 -27.35 76.09 -21.27
C VAL A 808 -26.21 77.11 -21.11
N SER A 809 -24.99 76.62 -20.96
CA SER A 809 -23.73 77.37 -21.00
C SER A 809 -23.08 77.17 -22.36
N LEU A 810 -22.70 78.26 -23.03
CA LEU A 810 -22.02 78.27 -24.34
C LEU A 810 -20.66 78.97 -24.29
N SER A 811 -20.20 79.28 -23.09
CA SER A 811 -18.99 80.07 -22.87
C SER A 811 -18.17 79.53 -21.71
N SER A 812 -18.35 78.24 -21.41
CA SER A 812 -17.56 77.56 -20.39
C SER A 812 -16.13 77.39 -20.88
N SER A 813 -15.17 77.48 -19.97
CA SER A 813 -13.75 77.19 -20.25
C SER A 813 -13.51 75.68 -20.37
N ASP A 814 -14.36 74.92 -19.71
CA ASP A 814 -14.29 73.50 -19.43
C ASP A 814 -15.62 72.84 -19.81
N LEU A 815 -15.56 71.55 -20.14
CA LEU A 815 -16.71 70.68 -20.40
C LEU A 815 -16.72 69.61 -19.32
N GLU A 816 -17.57 69.77 -18.31
CA GLU A 816 -17.79 68.72 -17.32
C GLU A 816 -18.73 67.67 -17.93
N MET A 817 -18.16 66.51 -18.29
CA MET A 817 -18.88 65.36 -18.83
C MET A 817 -19.83 64.83 -17.75
N VAL A 818 -21.04 65.40 -17.76
CA VAL A 818 -22.22 65.02 -16.99
C VAL A 818 -22.24 65.39 -15.51
N GLN A 819 -21.13 65.59 -14.79
CA GLN A 819 -21.20 66.04 -13.39
C GLN A 819 -20.35 67.27 -13.10
N ASP A 820 -21.02 68.43 -12.90
CA ASP A 820 -20.45 69.66 -12.32
C ASP A 820 -20.78 69.68 -10.82
N LYS A 821 -19.84 69.20 -10.00
CA LYS A 821 -19.98 69.08 -8.54
C LYS A 821 -21.21 68.26 -8.13
N SER A 822 -22.28 68.92 -7.69
CA SER A 822 -23.53 68.29 -7.27
C SER A 822 -24.63 68.31 -8.33
N ASN A 823 -24.37 68.83 -9.54
CA ASN A 823 -25.34 68.92 -10.62
C ASN A 823 -25.03 67.90 -11.71
N THR A 824 -26.04 67.16 -12.15
CA THR A 824 -25.94 66.29 -13.33
C THR A 824 -26.35 67.06 -14.59
N GLN A 825 -25.46 67.20 -15.56
CA GLN A 825 -25.69 67.96 -16.78
C GLN A 825 -25.63 67.10 -18.05
N VAL A 826 -26.00 67.68 -19.18
CA VAL A 826 -25.89 67.07 -20.50
C VAL A 826 -24.94 67.93 -21.33
N VAL A 827 -23.98 67.30 -22.01
CA VAL A 827 -23.01 68.01 -22.86
C VAL A 827 -23.39 67.81 -24.32
N GLY A 828 -23.43 68.90 -25.08
CA GLY A 828 -23.64 68.89 -26.52
C GLY A 828 -22.36 69.27 -27.25
N LEU A 829 -21.99 68.50 -28.26
CA LEU A 829 -20.78 68.70 -29.07
C LEU A 829 -21.17 68.73 -30.55
N ARG A 830 -20.80 69.79 -31.27
CA ARG A 830 -21.17 69.98 -32.67
C ARG A 830 -19.96 70.26 -33.54
N TRP A 831 -19.88 69.59 -34.69
CA TRP A 831 -18.92 69.85 -35.75
C TRP A 831 -19.65 70.31 -37.00
N ASP A 832 -19.41 71.54 -37.42
CA ASP A 832 -19.96 72.12 -38.66
C ASP A 832 -19.12 71.72 -39.87
N GLY A 833 -19.74 71.44 -41.02
CA GLY A 833 -18.97 71.22 -42.26
C GLY A 833 -18.42 69.80 -42.44
N VAL A 834 -19.06 68.77 -41.87
CA VAL A 834 -18.55 67.38 -41.95
C VAL A 834 -18.62 66.86 -43.38
N SER A 835 -17.47 66.63 -44.03
CA SER A 835 -17.38 66.35 -45.48
C SER A 835 -17.62 64.89 -45.87
N VAL A 836 -18.14 64.06 -44.97
CA VAL A 836 -18.45 62.65 -45.22
C VAL A 836 -19.67 62.55 -46.17
N PRO A 837 -19.55 61.86 -47.32
CA PRO A 837 -20.66 61.67 -48.25
C PRO A 837 -21.83 60.88 -47.65
N GLN A 838 -23.03 61.14 -48.16
CA GLN A 838 -24.22 60.35 -47.82
C GLN A 838 -24.03 58.89 -48.20
N GLY A 839 -24.31 57.98 -47.26
CA GLY A 839 -24.21 56.54 -47.46
C GLY A 839 -22.79 56.00 -47.65
N ALA A 840 -21.76 56.80 -47.35
CA ALA A 840 -20.40 56.26 -47.22
C ALA A 840 -20.36 55.21 -46.10
N THR A 841 -19.55 54.17 -46.25
CA THR A 841 -19.38 53.16 -45.19
C THR A 841 -18.31 53.65 -44.22
N ILE A 842 -18.71 53.94 -42.98
CA ILE A 842 -17.76 54.29 -41.92
C ILE A 842 -16.99 53.04 -41.50
N VAL A 843 -15.67 53.13 -41.51
CA VAL A 843 -14.73 52.09 -41.09
C VAL A 843 -14.41 52.23 -39.60
N GLU A 844 -14.20 53.46 -39.14
CA GLU A 844 -13.98 53.81 -37.72
C GLU A 844 -14.38 55.28 -37.47
N ALA A 845 -14.86 55.59 -36.27
CA ALA A 845 -15.06 56.97 -35.85
C ALA A 845 -14.92 57.17 -34.35
N TRP A 846 -14.38 58.31 -33.91
CA TRP A 846 -14.23 58.61 -32.48
C TRP A 846 -14.05 60.10 -32.24
N VAL A 847 -14.22 60.53 -30.98
CA VAL A 847 -13.91 61.88 -30.52
C VAL A 847 -12.74 61.83 -29.53
N GLN A 848 -11.71 62.63 -29.78
CA GLN A 848 -10.61 62.83 -28.85
C GLN A 848 -10.82 64.10 -28.04
N PHE A 849 -10.88 63.95 -26.73
CA PHE A 849 -10.85 65.02 -25.74
C PHE A 849 -9.43 65.29 -25.24
N GLN A 850 -9.22 66.46 -24.64
CA GLN A 850 -8.05 66.77 -23.83
C GLN A 850 -8.51 67.08 -22.40
N ALA A 851 -7.91 66.44 -21.40
CA ALA A 851 -8.28 66.63 -20.00
C ALA A 851 -7.93 68.04 -19.50
N ASP A 852 -8.87 68.74 -18.87
CA ASP A 852 -8.65 70.06 -18.26
C ASP A 852 -8.39 69.96 -16.74
N GLU A 853 -9.03 68.99 -16.08
CA GLU A 853 -8.87 68.74 -14.65
C GLU A 853 -8.65 67.25 -14.35
N THR A 854 -8.07 66.96 -13.17
CA THR A 854 -7.78 65.58 -12.72
C THR A 854 -8.84 65.02 -11.79
N ASP A 855 -10.07 65.53 -11.86
CA ASP A 855 -11.15 65.04 -11.00
C ASP A 855 -11.62 63.65 -11.48
N THR A 856 -11.42 62.66 -10.61
CA THR A 856 -11.58 61.25 -10.95
C THR A 856 -12.64 60.57 -10.09
N GLY A 857 -13.79 60.31 -10.71
CA GLY A 857 -14.87 59.47 -10.16
C GLY A 857 -15.19 58.29 -11.07
N VAL A 858 -16.01 57.35 -10.60
CA VAL A 858 -16.61 56.33 -11.46
C VAL A 858 -17.54 57.03 -12.46
N THR A 859 -17.26 56.87 -13.75
CA THR A 859 -17.93 57.60 -14.82
C THR A 859 -18.55 56.62 -15.82
N ASN A 860 -19.84 56.81 -16.10
CA ASN A 860 -20.60 56.03 -17.07
C ASN A 860 -21.38 57.00 -17.95
N LEU A 861 -20.93 57.17 -19.18
CA LEU A 861 -21.48 58.08 -20.17
C LEU A 861 -22.21 57.30 -21.25
N VAL A 862 -23.15 57.97 -21.91
CA VAL A 862 -23.84 57.52 -23.10
C VAL A 862 -23.75 58.63 -24.13
N ILE A 863 -23.22 58.29 -25.30
CA ILE A 863 -23.06 59.17 -26.44
C ILE A 863 -24.13 58.79 -27.47
N ALA A 864 -24.94 59.76 -27.85
CA ALA A 864 -25.92 59.63 -28.94
C ALA A 864 -25.73 60.77 -29.94
N GLY A 865 -26.14 60.56 -31.19
CA GLY A 865 -26.19 61.62 -32.19
C GLY A 865 -27.47 62.43 -32.09
N HIS A 866 -27.49 63.68 -32.55
CA HIS A 866 -28.74 64.40 -32.78
C HIS A 866 -29.43 63.79 -34.01
N ASP A 867 -30.68 63.34 -33.86
CA ASP A 867 -31.50 62.74 -34.93
C ASP A 867 -32.04 63.81 -35.88
N ILE A 868 -31.13 64.42 -36.65
CA ILE A 868 -31.41 65.40 -37.71
C ILE A 868 -30.31 65.33 -38.78
N ASP A 869 -30.64 65.73 -40.01
CA ASP A 869 -29.70 65.73 -41.14
C ASP A 869 -28.67 66.87 -41.08
N ASP A 870 -29.04 68.05 -40.56
CA ASP A 870 -28.16 69.21 -40.42
C ASP A 870 -28.41 69.88 -39.09
N SER A 871 -27.49 69.66 -38.15
CA SER A 871 -27.62 70.20 -36.80
C SER A 871 -27.21 71.67 -36.76
N VAL A 872 -27.93 72.47 -35.97
CA VAL A 872 -27.64 73.90 -35.75
C VAL A 872 -26.86 74.12 -34.45
N THR A 873 -26.15 75.25 -34.38
CA THR A 873 -25.42 75.72 -33.18
C THR A 873 -26.31 75.71 -31.95
N PHE A 874 -25.75 75.46 -30.77
CA PHE A 874 -26.49 75.55 -29.52
C PHE A 874 -26.84 77.00 -29.18
N VAL A 875 -27.98 77.20 -28.53
CA VAL A 875 -28.43 78.52 -28.04
C VAL A 875 -28.67 78.50 -26.54
N ASN A 876 -28.55 79.67 -25.90
CA ASN A 876 -28.86 79.85 -24.48
C ASN A 876 -30.38 79.89 -24.25
N SER A 877 -31.04 78.78 -24.60
CA SER A 877 -32.46 78.54 -24.37
C SER A 877 -32.62 77.33 -23.45
N SER A 878 -33.68 77.31 -22.63
CA SER A 878 -33.86 76.24 -21.66
C SER A 878 -34.13 74.92 -22.38
N GLY A 879 -33.31 73.89 -22.18
CA GLY A 879 -33.51 72.58 -22.82
C GLY A 879 -32.88 72.41 -24.20
N ASP A 880 -31.99 73.30 -24.63
CA ASP A 880 -31.48 73.28 -26.02
C ASP A 880 -30.61 72.06 -26.36
N VAL A 881 -29.97 71.44 -25.36
CA VAL A 881 -29.17 70.23 -25.52
C VAL A 881 -30.03 68.99 -25.22
N SER A 882 -30.64 68.95 -24.03
CA SER A 882 -31.41 67.79 -23.55
C SER A 882 -32.73 67.57 -24.30
N GLY A 883 -33.26 68.60 -24.96
CA GLY A 883 -34.49 68.56 -25.76
C GLY A 883 -34.29 68.13 -27.22
N ARG A 884 -33.04 67.95 -27.68
CA ARG A 884 -32.75 67.45 -29.03
C ARG A 884 -33.10 65.97 -29.13
N SER A 885 -33.75 65.56 -30.21
CA SER A 885 -33.98 64.14 -30.49
C SER A 885 -32.65 63.41 -30.68
N THR A 886 -32.55 62.18 -30.21
CA THR A 886 -31.33 61.38 -30.32
C THR A 886 -31.50 60.26 -31.33
N THR A 887 -30.40 59.85 -31.95
CA THR A 887 -30.30 58.60 -32.72
C THR A 887 -30.78 57.39 -31.90
N THR A 888 -31.17 56.32 -32.60
CA THR A 888 -31.46 55.04 -31.96
C THR A 888 -30.17 54.35 -31.50
N ALA A 889 -29.13 54.42 -32.32
CA ALA A 889 -27.78 54.01 -31.97
C ALA A 889 -27.24 54.91 -30.85
N THR A 890 -26.66 54.29 -29.84
CA THR A 890 -25.98 54.96 -28.72
C THR A 890 -24.75 54.16 -28.33
N VAL A 891 -23.71 54.84 -27.88
CA VAL A 891 -22.46 54.22 -27.43
C VAL A 891 -22.29 54.47 -25.94
N ALA A 892 -22.22 53.39 -25.16
CA ALA A 892 -21.86 53.48 -23.76
C ALA A 892 -20.35 53.69 -23.63
N TRP A 893 -19.94 54.63 -22.78
CA TRP A 893 -18.53 54.97 -22.56
C TRP A 893 -18.23 55.06 -21.06
N THR A 894 -17.33 54.20 -20.61
CA THR A 894 -16.80 54.20 -19.24
C THR A 894 -15.33 54.63 -19.29
N PRO A 895 -15.03 55.93 -19.40
CA PRO A 895 -13.66 56.39 -19.54
C PRO A 895 -12.84 56.04 -18.30
N ASP A 896 -11.60 55.64 -18.53
CA ASP A 896 -10.59 55.54 -17.48
C ASP A 896 -10.39 56.90 -16.77
N PRO A 897 -9.84 56.92 -15.55
CA PRO A 897 -9.49 58.16 -14.86
C PRO A 897 -8.60 59.09 -15.72
N TRP A 898 -8.95 60.38 -15.78
CA TRP A 898 -8.13 61.41 -16.44
C TRP A 898 -7.16 61.99 -15.40
N ASP A 899 -6.03 61.32 -15.22
CA ASP A 899 -5.10 61.61 -14.10
C ASP A 899 -4.11 62.76 -14.40
N GLU A 900 -4.13 63.33 -15.61
CA GLU A 900 -3.16 64.34 -16.05
C GLU A 900 -3.82 65.44 -16.91
N VAL A 901 -3.72 66.70 -16.45
CA VAL A 901 -4.16 67.87 -17.22
C VAL A 901 -3.33 68.01 -18.50
N GLY A 902 -4.01 68.27 -19.61
CA GLY A 902 -3.42 68.41 -20.95
C GLY A 902 -3.20 67.09 -21.69
N ARG A 903 -3.57 65.94 -21.10
CA ARG A 903 -3.47 64.65 -21.78
C ARG A 903 -4.59 64.48 -22.80
N ALA A 904 -4.24 63.98 -23.99
CA ALA A 904 -5.17 63.56 -25.04
C ALA A 904 -4.69 62.20 -25.58
N GLY A 905 -4.99 61.13 -24.83
CA GLY A 905 -4.66 59.76 -25.19
C GLY A 905 -5.89 58.86 -25.21
N PRO A 906 -5.69 57.52 -25.20
CA PRO A 906 -6.80 56.56 -25.32
C PRO A 906 -7.86 56.66 -24.23
N ALA A 907 -7.51 57.12 -23.02
CA ALA A 907 -8.46 57.30 -21.92
C ALA A 907 -9.41 58.50 -22.14
N GLU A 908 -8.96 59.50 -22.89
CA GLU A 908 -9.71 60.69 -23.27
C GLU A 908 -10.36 60.55 -24.67
N GLN A 909 -10.30 59.36 -25.28
CA GLN A 909 -10.93 59.07 -26.56
C GLN A 909 -12.22 58.27 -26.34
N THR A 910 -13.26 58.57 -27.12
CA THR A 910 -14.49 57.77 -27.09
C THR A 910 -14.24 56.37 -27.66
N PRO A 911 -15.09 55.38 -27.34
CA PRO A 911 -15.18 54.16 -28.12
C PRO A 911 -15.62 54.47 -29.55
N ASP A 912 -15.61 53.45 -30.40
CA ASP A 912 -16.01 53.58 -31.79
C ASP A 912 -17.47 54.07 -31.91
N LEU A 913 -17.66 55.11 -32.70
CA LEU A 913 -18.92 55.81 -32.95
C LEU A 913 -19.53 55.44 -34.30
N VAL A 914 -18.99 54.45 -35.03
CA VAL A 914 -19.47 53.99 -36.35
C VAL A 914 -20.99 53.93 -36.40
N GLU A 915 -21.66 53.19 -35.51
CA GLU A 915 -23.12 53.02 -35.61
C GLU A 915 -23.91 54.32 -35.44
N VAL A 916 -23.44 55.21 -34.54
CA VAL A 916 -24.09 56.52 -34.27
C VAL A 916 -23.95 57.45 -35.46
N ILE A 917 -22.75 57.51 -36.06
CA ILE A 917 -22.48 58.38 -37.20
C ILE A 917 -23.07 57.79 -38.49
N GLN A 918 -23.00 56.48 -38.69
CA GLN A 918 -23.60 55.77 -39.83
C GLN A 918 -25.11 56.02 -39.88
N GLU A 919 -25.81 55.93 -38.73
CA GLU A 919 -27.24 56.25 -38.66
C GLU A 919 -27.55 57.69 -39.13
N ILE A 920 -26.65 58.65 -38.88
CA ILE A 920 -26.84 60.04 -39.32
C ILE A 920 -26.58 60.20 -40.81
N ILE A 921 -25.47 59.68 -41.33
CA ILE A 921 -25.08 59.91 -42.74
C ILE A 921 -25.88 59.06 -43.73
N ASP A 922 -26.50 57.97 -43.28
CA ASP A 922 -27.42 57.15 -44.07
C ASP A 922 -28.77 57.84 -44.29
N ARG A 923 -29.05 58.93 -43.57
CA ARG A 923 -30.32 59.63 -43.72
C ARG A 923 -30.48 60.18 -45.13
N PRO A 924 -31.68 60.08 -45.73
CA PRO A 924 -31.92 60.52 -47.10
C PRO A 924 -31.61 61.99 -47.40
N GLN A 925 -31.54 62.86 -46.40
CA GLN A 925 -31.29 64.29 -46.58
C GLN A 925 -29.94 64.74 -46.01
N TRP A 926 -29.12 63.83 -45.48
CA TRP A 926 -27.74 64.13 -45.16
C TRP A 926 -26.98 64.59 -46.41
N THR A 927 -26.18 65.64 -46.28
CA THR A 927 -25.33 66.16 -47.34
C THR A 927 -23.94 66.42 -46.78
N ALA A 928 -22.89 66.07 -47.52
CA ALA A 928 -21.52 66.42 -47.15
C ALA A 928 -21.39 67.93 -46.93
N GLY A 929 -20.91 68.33 -45.76
CA GLY A 929 -20.86 69.72 -45.29
C GLY A 929 -21.92 70.07 -44.23
N ASN A 930 -22.84 69.16 -43.89
CA ASN A 930 -23.81 69.37 -42.83
C ASN A 930 -23.14 69.36 -41.44
N GLY A 931 -23.81 69.97 -40.45
CA GLY A 931 -23.38 69.90 -39.05
C GLY A 931 -23.75 68.59 -38.39
N LEU A 932 -22.79 67.92 -37.74
CA LEU A 932 -23.00 66.73 -36.92
C LEU A 932 -22.97 67.10 -35.43
N THR A 933 -23.96 66.65 -34.66
CA THR A 933 -24.00 66.87 -33.20
C THR A 933 -24.01 65.54 -32.46
N LEU A 934 -23.16 65.42 -31.44
CA LEU A 934 -23.20 64.37 -30.42
C LEU A 934 -23.69 64.95 -29.09
N ILE A 935 -24.43 64.14 -28.34
CA ILE A 935 -25.02 64.46 -27.05
C ILE A 935 -24.50 63.44 -26.04
N VAL A 936 -23.84 63.93 -24.99
CA VAL A 936 -23.24 63.13 -23.93
C VAL A 936 -24.08 63.28 -22.66
N SER A 937 -24.56 62.15 -22.14
CA SER A 937 -25.37 62.05 -20.92
C SER A 937 -24.85 60.89 -20.05
N GLY A 938 -25.36 60.70 -18.82
CA GLY A 938 -24.93 59.61 -17.93
C GLY A 938 -24.67 60.02 -16.48
N THR A 939 -23.54 59.59 -15.91
CA THR A 939 -23.12 59.84 -14.52
C THR A 939 -21.59 59.91 -14.39
N GLY A 940 -21.10 60.55 -13.32
CA GLY A 940 -19.67 60.67 -13.01
C GLY A 940 -19.03 61.94 -13.55
N GLN A 941 -17.73 62.10 -13.29
CA GLN A 941 -17.01 63.36 -13.49
C GLN A 941 -15.77 63.13 -14.38
N ARG A 942 -15.72 63.80 -15.54
CA ARG A 942 -14.53 64.00 -16.37
C ARG A 942 -14.60 65.42 -16.91
N THR A 943 -13.53 66.20 -16.81
CA THR A 943 -13.52 67.59 -17.26
C THR A 943 -12.60 67.73 -18.45
N ALA A 944 -13.15 68.10 -19.62
CA ALA A 944 -12.40 68.29 -20.85
C ALA A 944 -12.23 69.78 -21.16
N GLU A 945 -11.21 70.12 -21.94
CA GLU A 945 -11.05 71.46 -22.49
C GLU A 945 -12.22 71.81 -23.43
N ALA A 946 -12.89 72.93 -23.14
CA ALA A 946 -13.84 73.54 -24.06
C ALA A 946 -13.12 74.43 -25.08
N TYR A 947 -13.79 74.78 -26.17
CA TYR A 947 -13.33 75.76 -27.14
C TYR A 947 -12.96 77.10 -26.49
N ASN A 948 -13.76 77.58 -25.54
CA ASN A 948 -13.50 78.87 -24.89
C ASN A 948 -12.39 78.82 -23.83
N GLY A 949 -11.99 77.63 -23.37
CA GLY A 949 -10.77 77.43 -22.57
C GLY A 949 -9.55 77.42 -23.47
N ASN A 950 -9.50 76.45 -24.38
CA ASN A 950 -8.41 76.28 -25.33
C ASN A 950 -8.91 75.69 -26.67
N ALA A 951 -9.06 76.56 -27.68
CA ALA A 951 -9.49 76.15 -29.02
C ALA A 951 -8.61 75.07 -29.69
N ASN A 952 -7.33 74.95 -29.32
CA ASN A 952 -6.45 73.89 -29.87
C ASN A 952 -6.65 72.53 -29.17
N ALA A 953 -7.31 72.54 -28.02
CA ALA A 953 -7.62 71.39 -27.18
C ALA A 953 -9.08 70.93 -27.28
N ALA A 954 -9.94 71.76 -27.89
CA ALA A 954 -11.35 71.48 -28.09
C ALA A 954 -11.58 70.11 -28.77
N PRO A 955 -12.71 69.42 -28.49
CA PRO A 955 -12.96 68.06 -28.96
C PRO A 955 -12.74 67.87 -30.47
N LEU A 956 -11.93 66.86 -30.83
CA LEU A 956 -11.60 66.49 -32.22
C LEU A 956 -12.44 65.28 -32.64
N LEU A 957 -13.24 65.42 -33.70
CA LEU A 957 -13.91 64.30 -34.37
C LEU A 957 -12.98 63.70 -35.43
N HIS A 958 -12.88 62.37 -35.44
CA HIS A 958 -12.20 61.57 -36.46
C HIS A 958 -13.18 60.57 -37.08
N ILE A 959 -13.14 60.42 -38.41
CA ILE A 959 -13.95 59.47 -39.17
C ILE A 959 -13.12 58.93 -40.34
N THR A 960 -12.94 57.61 -40.45
CA THR A 960 -12.44 56.95 -41.66
C THR A 960 -13.59 56.25 -42.38
N TYR A 961 -13.69 56.40 -43.70
CA TYR A 961 -14.78 55.84 -44.52
C TYR A 961 -14.30 55.40 -45.90
N THR A 962 -14.99 54.43 -46.50
CA THR A 962 -14.79 54.06 -47.91
C THR A 962 -15.86 54.67 -48.79
N THR A 963 -15.47 55.16 -49.96
CA THR A 963 -16.43 55.49 -51.03
C THR A 963 -16.61 54.26 -51.90
N GLY A 964 -17.78 53.62 -51.80
CA GLY A 964 -18.18 52.53 -52.71
C GLY A 964 -18.44 53.00 -54.13
#